data_AF-A0A962QKF3-F1
#
_entry.id   AF-A0A962QKF3-F1
#
_cell.length_a   1.000
_cell.length_b   1.000
_cell.length_c   1.000
_cell.angle_alpha   90.00
_cell.angle_beta   90.00
_cell.angle_gamma   90.00
#
_symmetry.space_group_name_H-M   'P 1'
#
loop_
_entity.id
_entity.type
_entity.pdbx_description
1 polymer ?
#
loop_
_entity_poly.entity_id
_entity_poly.type
_entity_poly.pdbx_seq_one_letter_code
_entity_poly.pdbx_strand_id
1 'polypeptide(L)'
;MDKTTQLIGIEQRLRGIADELAEIAASGAADPVPHIDAIDAADEDSAATALARGEVPIDPAEPPVVVPPEQPPQDARGDEFVTSTGYRWPARARYLDGQEHLLQGTHAENELIEGHKVEFTGEVNGTYVCISAGWAWDQPGGDWLDKNGERYGDIPWAEFVADYFDGDAKASSWYDVDVTALVQHCYDANRWQAFLLRTAATGRDFAQFGAVDPYLTVEYEDGEMEVLRRVCAASLKTSTALPTSNDPVVKLSRFDNAVLEFQRPSKPVLWATLSIHVTNHRSGGSDRVIRLYVADPPRHDNVVEQGPASDMQLTDDLGALPGVISHDLYVDGTQDDDVFLKGQPGVRQEKNWRPDLWSFPERPEDVGRTDIYPDRATDIWVGGGDLQIVGSDYKGENFEPLAPGVGALRIHMSRDADAYDLKLPMDSQGTSSRIERFFSTERILAMAEKTGPGVPIYVSYWVRLGSDENHQWPFGRKICQHQNKRQGGFSIADNGGKFGITPGHPARDGGGSGSGGCGKGWSMREAWKDQRCEVGGPTEGGMIMGIHDYDMNCPKEEWVNARPPRLNGWGQRGGRGGCLYPDNWYHITSMLRVNTSDLENGTLLDGEMIRWLDGYRVFYRGPDEDTGFTVRHNPPKEYVYDPGTIRPMGNLVPKHLVWIFMHGGKTRSCMDRTLFIAGVTVSTEYLGMPQLPQSTFQSVVGA
;
A
#
# COMPACT_ATOMS: atom_id res chain seq x y z
N MET A 1 -22.13 1.27 -46.27
CA MET A 1 -22.81 -0.03 -46.10
C MET A 1 -23.43 -0.05 -44.72
N ASP A 2 -24.70 -0.38 -44.63
CA ASP A 2 -25.56 -0.22 -43.45
C ASP A 2 -25.23 -1.25 -42.34
N LYS A 3 -25.02 -0.78 -41.11
CA LYS A 3 -24.71 -1.56 -39.90
C LYS A 3 -25.78 -2.64 -39.61
N THR A 4 -26.99 -2.47 -40.14
CA THR A 4 -28.09 -3.41 -39.99
C THR A 4 -27.82 -4.75 -40.69
N THR A 5 -27.08 -4.77 -41.81
CA THR A 5 -26.76 -6.01 -42.54
C THR A 5 -25.66 -6.83 -41.86
N GLN A 6 -24.74 -6.19 -41.12
CA GLN A 6 -23.70 -6.89 -40.36
C GLN A 6 -24.25 -7.61 -39.12
N LEU A 7 -25.25 -7.02 -38.44
CA LEU A 7 -25.87 -7.62 -37.25
C LEU A 7 -26.66 -8.90 -37.59
N ILE A 8 -27.39 -8.91 -38.71
CA ILE A 8 -28.14 -10.10 -39.17
C ILE A 8 -27.19 -11.27 -39.51
N GLY A 9 -26.01 -10.96 -40.08
CA GLY A 9 -25.00 -11.99 -40.38
C GLY A 9 -24.38 -12.62 -39.13
N ILE A 10 -24.24 -11.87 -38.03
CA ILE A 10 -23.71 -12.36 -36.76
C ILE A 10 -24.74 -13.25 -36.06
N GLU A 11 -26.02 -12.86 -36.02
CA GLU A 11 -27.07 -13.68 -35.42
C GLU A 11 -27.27 -15.03 -36.13
N GLN A 12 -27.18 -15.05 -37.46
CA GLN A 12 -27.28 -16.31 -38.22
C GLN A 12 -26.09 -17.24 -37.95
N ARG A 13 -24.89 -16.68 -37.76
CA ARG A 13 -23.68 -17.46 -37.46
C ARG A 13 -23.70 -18.03 -36.04
N LEU A 14 -24.23 -17.28 -35.08
CA LEU A 14 -24.40 -17.74 -33.70
C LEU A 14 -25.46 -18.84 -33.57
N ARG A 15 -26.53 -18.80 -34.38
CA ARG A 15 -27.51 -19.91 -34.43
C ARG A 15 -26.91 -21.20 -35.01
N GLY A 16 -26.09 -21.10 -36.07
CA GLY A 16 -25.40 -22.28 -36.62
C GLY A 16 -24.47 -22.97 -35.63
N ILE A 17 -23.74 -22.19 -34.83
CA ILE A 17 -22.85 -22.72 -33.78
C ILE A 17 -23.65 -23.40 -32.65
N ALA A 18 -24.80 -22.83 -32.27
CA ALA A 18 -25.66 -23.43 -31.25
C ALA A 18 -26.26 -24.77 -31.71
N ASP A 19 -26.61 -24.89 -32.99
CA ASP A 19 -27.15 -26.11 -33.57
C ASP A 19 -26.06 -27.20 -33.69
N GLU A 20 -24.81 -26.85 -34.06
CA GLU A 20 -23.65 -27.76 -34.07
C GLU A 20 -23.32 -28.31 -32.67
N LEU A 21 -23.35 -27.45 -31.64
CA LEU A 21 -23.09 -27.86 -30.26
C LEU A 21 -24.20 -28.76 -29.70
N ALA A 22 -25.44 -28.57 -30.15
CA ALA A 22 -26.56 -29.45 -29.79
C ALA A 22 -26.44 -30.84 -30.43
N GLU A 23 -25.92 -30.94 -31.66
CA GLU A 23 -25.61 -32.23 -32.31
C GLU A 23 -24.46 -32.98 -31.62
N ILE A 24 -23.41 -32.28 -31.19
CA ILE A 24 -22.28 -32.88 -30.45
C ILE A 24 -22.72 -33.37 -29.07
N ALA A 25 -23.62 -32.66 -28.39
CA ALA A 25 -24.20 -33.11 -27.13
C ALA A 25 -25.13 -34.33 -27.30
N ALA A 26 -25.76 -34.48 -28.46
CA ALA A 26 -26.65 -35.60 -28.76
C ALA A 26 -25.90 -36.88 -29.20
N SER A 27 -24.63 -36.80 -29.61
CA SER A 27 -23.89 -37.94 -30.17
C SER A 27 -23.26 -38.88 -29.14
N GLY A 28 -23.40 -38.61 -27.83
CA GLY A 28 -23.32 -39.63 -26.77
C GLY A 28 -22.10 -40.55 -26.74
N ALA A 29 -20.91 -40.10 -27.17
CA ALA A 29 -19.68 -40.89 -27.13
C ALA A 29 -18.71 -40.32 -26.10
N ALA A 30 -18.81 -40.80 -24.87
CA ALA A 30 -17.75 -40.70 -23.88
C ALA A 30 -16.91 -41.98 -23.97
N ASP A 31 -15.60 -41.84 -24.18
CA ASP A 31 -14.64 -42.90 -23.87
C ASP A 31 -13.47 -42.31 -23.07
N PRO A 32 -13.12 -42.90 -21.91
CA PRO A 32 -11.98 -42.50 -21.10
C PRO A 32 -10.74 -43.32 -21.50
N VAL A 33 -9.58 -42.67 -21.55
CA VAL A 33 -8.28 -43.35 -21.76
C VAL A 33 -7.31 -42.96 -20.62
N PRO A 34 -6.46 -43.89 -20.15
CA PRO A 34 -6.23 -44.12 -18.72
C PRO A 34 -4.86 -43.66 -18.20
N HIS A 35 -4.73 -43.77 -16.88
CA HIS A 35 -3.47 -43.83 -16.12
C HIS A 35 -2.37 -44.65 -16.80
N ILE A 36 -1.15 -44.12 -16.79
CA ILE A 36 0.10 -44.87 -16.90
C ILE A 36 0.99 -44.46 -15.71
N ASP A 37 1.28 -45.43 -14.86
CA ASP A 37 2.42 -45.42 -13.93
C ASP A 37 3.52 -46.33 -14.49
N ALA A 38 4.76 -45.93 -14.18
CA ALA A 38 6.04 -46.66 -14.17
C ALA A 38 6.72 -47.02 -15.51
N ILE A 39 8.00 -46.60 -15.63
CA ILE A 39 9.17 -47.46 -15.89
C ILE A 39 10.42 -46.73 -15.35
N ASP A 40 11.20 -47.49 -14.57
CA ASP A 40 12.53 -47.18 -14.04
C ASP A 40 13.67 -47.45 -15.06
N ALA A 41 14.81 -46.81 -14.74
CA ALA A 41 16.20 -47.31 -14.78
C ALA A 41 17.16 -46.97 -15.94
N ALA A 42 18.37 -46.60 -15.47
CA ALA A 42 19.73 -46.63 -16.03
C ALA A 42 20.14 -45.45 -16.95
N ASP A 43 21.32 -44.82 -16.83
CA ASP A 43 22.55 -45.20 -16.15
C ASP A 43 23.53 -44.02 -15.99
N GLU A 44 24.47 -44.22 -15.05
CA GLU A 44 25.84 -43.67 -14.89
C GLU A 44 26.08 -42.14 -14.70
N ASP A 45 27.05 -41.62 -13.94
CA ASP A 45 27.96 -41.99 -12.84
C ASP A 45 29.10 -40.95 -12.93
N SER A 46 29.38 -40.19 -11.85
CA SER A 46 30.75 -39.98 -11.33
C SER A 46 30.79 -39.01 -10.13
N ALA A 47 31.56 -39.47 -9.12
CA ALA A 47 31.86 -38.91 -7.81
C ALA A 47 32.70 -37.59 -7.86
N ALA A 48 33.08 -36.87 -6.79
CA ALA A 48 33.29 -37.20 -5.38
C ALA A 48 33.45 -35.92 -4.51
N THR A 49 32.97 -36.04 -3.27
CA THR A 49 33.43 -35.59 -1.94
C THR A 49 34.47 -34.47 -1.72
N ALA A 50 34.12 -33.65 -0.72
CA ALA A 50 34.85 -32.64 0.05
C ALA A 50 36.22 -33.03 0.65
N LEU A 51 37.09 -32.03 0.92
CA LEU A 51 37.45 -31.60 2.29
C LEU A 51 38.37 -30.35 2.32
N ALA A 52 38.36 -29.72 3.49
CA ALA A 52 38.92 -28.43 3.89
C ALA A 52 40.46 -28.32 4.08
N ARG A 53 40.85 -27.12 4.56
CA ARG A 53 42.17 -26.58 5.02
C ARG A 53 42.85 -25.76 3.92
N GLY A 54 43.31 -24.53 4.11
CA GLY A 54 43.52 -23.68 5.28
C GLY A 54 44.62 -22.66 4.90
N GLU A 55 44.58 -21.49 5.54
CA GLU A 55 45.66 -20.49 5.65
C GLU A 55 45.96 -19.55 4.47
N VAL A 56 45.79 -18.24 4.71
CA VAL A 56 46.41 -17.14 3.95
C VAL A 56 47.02 -16.16 4.96
N PRO A 57 48.27 -15.68 4.75
CA PRO A 57 48.99 -14.86 5.72
C PRO A 57 48.75 -13.35 5.54
N ILE A 58 48.91 -12.62 6.65
CA ILE A 58 48.83 -11.17 6.83
C ILE A 58 50.25 -10.57 6.77
N ASP A 59 50.46 -9.47 6.03
CA ASP A 59 51.27 -8.29 6.40
C ASP A 59 51.30 -7.22 5.26
N PRO A 60 51.83 -5.99 5.44
CA PRO A 60 51.48 -4.91 6.38
C PRO A 60 51.08 -3.59 5.65
N ALA A 61 50.75 -2.59 6.46
CA ALA A 61 50.17 -1.27 6.17
C ALA A 61 50.84 -0.36 5.10
N GLU A 62 49.97 0.35 4.36
CA GLU A 62 50.27 1.55 3.55
C GLU A 62 49.88 2.86 4.29
N PRO A 63 50.54 4.00 3.97
CA PRO A 63 50.34 5.30 4.64
C PRO A 63 49.05 6.03 4.21
N PRO A 64 48.59 7.04 4.98
CA PRO A 64 47.23 7.56 4.89
C PRO A 64 47.00 8.40 3.63
N VAL A 65 45.94 8.04 2.89
CA VAL A 65 45.36 8.83 1.81
C VAL A 65 44.50 9.95 2.43
N VAL A 66 44.65 11.16 1.92
CA VAL A 66 43.84 12.33 2.27
C VAL A 66 42.41 12.13 1.74
N VAL A 67 41.44 12.05 2.65
CA VAL A 67 40.02 11.75 2.36
C VAL A 67 39.28 13.05 1.93
N PRO A 68 38.63 13.09 0.75
CA PRO A 68 37.65 14.14 0.40
C PRO A 68 36.41 14.04 1.30
N PRO A 69 35.61 15.11 1.47
CA PRO A 69 34.47 15.11 2.40
C PRO A 69 33.52 13.93 2.15
N GLU A 70 33.17 13.28 3.27
CA GLU A 70 32.47 12.01 3.41
C GLU A 70 31.13 12.00 2.65
N GLN A 71 31.01 11.14 1.64
CA GLN A 71 29.73 10.74 1.07
C GLN A 71 28.90 10.04 2.16
N PRO A 72 27.57 10.22 2.21
CA PRO A 72 26.73 9.49 3.15
C PRO A 72 26.94 7.97 2.96
N PRO A 73 26.98 7.16 4.03
CA PRO A 73 27.23 5.72 3.92
C PRO A 73 26.11 5.09 3.09
N GLN A 74 26.48 4.35 2.04
CA GLN A 74 25.60 3.32 1.48
C GLN A 74 25.31 2.31 2.59
N ASP A 75 24.05 2.19 2.99
CA ASP A 75 23.60 1.18 3.95
C ASP A 75 24.02 -0.22 3.46
N ALA A 76 24.90 -0.86 4.22
CA ALA A 76 25.27 -2.25 4.01
C ALA A 76 24.21 -3.14 4.67
N ARG A 77 23.29 -3.70 3.87
CA ARG A 77 22.63 -5.00 4.10
C ARG A 77 21.72 -5.42 2.94
N GLY A 78 21.87 -6.67 2.48
CA GLY A 78 20.88 -7.43 1.72
C GLY A 78 21.32 -7.82 0.30
N ASP A 79 21.50 -9.13 0.06
CA ASP A 79 21.94 -9.72 -1.20
C ASP A 79 21.12 -9.30 -2.43
N GLU A 80 21.79 -9.18 -3.57
CA GLU A 80 21.24 -8.77 -4.86
C GLU A 80 20.19 -9.78 -5.39
N PHE A 81 18.95 -9.34 -5.60
CA PHE A 81 17.94 -10.14 -6.32
C PHE A 81 17.77 -9.63 -7.76
N VAL A 82 17.97 -10.53 -8.72
CA VAL A 82 17.80 -10.28 -10.16
C VAL A 82 16.43 -10.81 -10.60
N THR A 83 15.57 -9.95 -11.17
CA THR A 83 14.27 -10.37 -11.75
C THR A 83 14.47 -11.27 -12.98
N SER A 84 13.41 -11.95 -13.43
CA SER A 84 13.36 -12.58 -14.76
C SER A 84 13.59 -11.61 -15.93
N THR A 85 13.54 -10.30 -15.67
CA THR A 85 13.87 -9.22 -16.63
C THR A 85 15.31 -8.71 -16.50
N GLY A 86 16.13 -9.28 -15.62
CA GLY A 86 17.52 -8.86 -15.37
C GLY A 86 17.66 -7.61 -14.50
N TYR A 87 16.58 -7.18 -13.85
CA TYR A 87 16.51 -5.97 -13.04
C TYR A 87 17.00 -6.27 -11.62
N ARG A 88 17.98 -5.50 -11.15
CA ARG A 88 18.54 -5.59 -9.79
C ARG A 88 17.68 -4.75 -8.86
N TRP A 89 17.21 -5.32 -7.75
CA TRP A 89 16.58 -4.54 -6.69
C TRP A 89 17.66 -3.90 -5.82
N PRO A 90 17.75 -2.56 -5.75
CA PRO A 90 18.67 -1.86 -4.86
C PRO A 90 18.29 -2.09 -3.39
N ALA A 91 19.21 -1.80 -2.47
CA ALA A 91 18.87 -1.62 -1.06
C ALA A 91 17.68 -0.64 -0.94
N ARG A 92 16.57 -1.11 -0.40
CA ARG A 92 15.32 -0.33 -0.38
C ARG A 92 15.42 0.77 0.66
N ALA A 93 15.12 2.00 0.25
CA ALA A 93 14.87 3.06 1.20
C ALA A 93 13.70 2.66 2.12
N ARG A 94 13.68 3.21 3.34
CA ARG A 94 12.62 2.93 4.32
C ARG A 94 11.25 3.48 3.91
N TYR A 95 11.21 4.54 3.09
CA TYR A 95 9.97 5.22 2.70
C TYR A 95 9.82 5.33 1.18
N LEU A 96 8.57 5.48 0.73
CA LEU A 96 8.22 5.57 -0.69
C LEU A 96 8.87 6.78 -1.38
N ASP A 97 8.90 7.92 -0.70
CA ASP A 97 9.50 9.18 -1.15
C ASP A 97 11.04 9.18 -1.11
N GLY A 98 11.66 8.10 -0.62
CA GLY A 98 13.10 7.88 -0.65
C GLY A 98 13.54 6.79 -1.62
N GLN A 99 12.63 6.11 -2.31
CA GLN A 99 12.98 5.03 -3.24
C GLN A 99 13.81 5.57 -4.42
N GLU A 100 14.65 4.70 -5.00
CA GLU A 100 15.50 5.07 -6.13
C GLU A 100 14.69 5.56 -7.34
N HIS A 101 13.50 5.00 -7.53
CA HIS A 101 12.58 5.36 -8.60
C HIS A 101 11.38 6.13 -8.06
N LEU A 102 10.91 7.07 -8.86
CA LEU A 102 9.76 7.90 -8.55
C LEU A 102 8.46 7.22 -8.97
N LEU A 103 8.45 6.56 -10.13
CA LEU A 103 7.25 6.10 -10.78
C LEU A 103 7.20 4.59 -10.82
N GLN A 104 6.01 4.07 -10.52
CA GLN A 104 5.72 2.66 -10.70
C GLN A 104 5.36 2.41 -12.16
N GLY A 105 6.25 1.69 -12.87
CA GLY A 105 5.99 1.20 -14.22
C GLY A 105 4.82 0.22 -14.26
N THR A 106 4.38 -0.14 -15.46
CA THR A 106 3.41 -1.21 -15.71
C THR A 106 3.91 -2.17 -16.79
N HIS A 107 3.57 -3.46 -16.72
CA HIS A 107 3.85 -4.42 -17.79
C HIS A 107 2.71 -4.38 -18.84
N ALA A 108 3.09 -4.44 -20.12
CA ALA A 108 2.15 -4.39 -21.26
C ALA A 108 1.46 -5.74 -21.56
N GLU A 109 2.01 -6.85 -21.06
CA GLU A 109 1.55 -8.17 -21.43
C GLU A 109 1.63 -9.08 -20.22
N ASN A 110 0.47 -9.51 -19.73
CA ASN A 110 0.40 -10.86 -19.20
C ASN A 110 -0.95 -11.46 -19.61
N GLU A 111 -0.92 -12.48 -20.47
CA GLU A 111 -1.97 -13.50 -20.48
C GLU A 111 -1.83 -14.29 -19.17
N LEU A 112 -2.31 -13.72 -18.07
CA LEU A 112 -2.28 -14.39 -16.76
C LEU A 112 -3.28 -15.55 -16.70
N ILE A 113 -4.16 -15.61 -17.68
CA ILE A 113 -5.20 -16.61 -17.87
C ILE A 113 -5.25 -16.89 -19.37
N GLU A 114 -5.17 -18.16 -19.75
CA GLU A 114 -5.33 -18.58 -21.14
C GLU A 114 -6.65 -18.00 -21.72
N GLY A 115 -6.52 -17.13 -22.73
CA GLY A 115 -7.66 -16.50 -23.40
C GLY A 115 -8.22 -15.21 -22.74
N HIS A 116 -7.69 -14.74 -21.60
CA HIS A 116 -8.11 -13.46 -21.00
C HIS A 116 -6.93 -12.49 -20.78
N LYS A 117 -7.02 -11.32 -21.42
CA LYS A 117 -6.11 -10.19 -21.19
C LYS A 117 -6.54 -9.43 -19.94
N VAL A 118 -5.60 -9.22 -19.02
CA VAL A 118 -5.81 -8.34 -17.87
C VAL A 118 -5.34 -6.93 -18.26
N GLU A 119 -6.23 -5.95 -18.20
CA GLU A 119 -5.83 -4.54 -18.31
C GLU A 119 -5.29 -4.08 -16.96
N PHE A 120 -4.00 -3.78 -16.90
CA PHE A 120 -3.44 -3.06 -15.76
C PHE A 120 -3.55 -1.56 -16.01
N THR A 121 -4.10 -0.84 -15.03
CA THR A 121 -4.09 0.63 -15.06
C THR A 121 -2.81 1.14 -14.41
N GLY A 122 -2.19 2.14 -15.01
CA GLY A 122 -1.02 2.80 -14.44
C GLY A 122 -1.28 3.41 -13.07
N GLU A 123 -0.23 3.44 -12.25
CA GLU A 123 -0.21 4.08 -10.92
C GLU A 123 0.06 5.58 -10.96
N VAL A 124 0.45 6.09 -12.13
CA VAL A 124 0.73 7.52 -12.40
C VAL A 124 -0.27 8.06 -13.41
N ASN A 125 -0.76 9.29 -13.19
CA ASN A 125 -1.54 10.04 -14.17
C ASN A 125 -1.28 11.55 -13.99
N GLY A 126 -2.03 12.42 -14.68
CA GLY A 126 -1.85 13.86 -14.52
C GLY A 126 -2.21 14.41 -13.14
N THR A 127 -2.84 13.64 -12.25
CA THR A 127 -3.17 14.09 -10.87
C THR A 127 -2.27 13.47 -9.82
N TYR A 128 -1.73 12.27 -10.07
CA TYR A 128 -1.01 11.49 -9.07
C TYR A 128 0.32 10.97 -9.59
N VAL A 129 1.32 11.06 -8.72
CA VAL A 129 2.60 10.35 -8.80
C VAL A 129 2.37 8.86 -8.55
N CYS A 130 1.66 8.57 -7.45
CA CYS A 130 1.25 7.24 -7.05
C CYS A 130 -0.19 7.29 -6.53
N ILE A 131 -1.13 6.88 -7.37
CA ILE A 131 -2.57 6.89 -7.12
C ILE A 131 -2.91 6.05 -5.90
N SER A 132 -2.36 4.84 -5.84
CA SER A 132 -2.62 3.89 -4.77
C SER A 132 -2.19 4.37 -3.39
N ALA A 133 -1.10 5.14 -3.32
CA ALA A 133 -0.62 5.76 -2.10
C ALA A 133 -1.33 7.09 -1.79
N GLY A 134 -2.09 7.66 -2.74
CA GLY A 134 -2.67 8.99 -2.62
C GLY A 134 -1.67 10.14 -2.85
N TRP A 135 -0.45 9.84 -3.33
CA TRP A 135 0.59 10.84 -3.58
C TRP A 135 0.29 11.63 -4.85
N ALA A 136 -0.19 12.86 -4.67
CA ALA A 136 -0.59 13.75 -5.75
C ALA A 136 0.56 14.62 -6.27
N TRP A 137 0.46 15.05 -7.52
CA TRP A 137 1.16 16.25 -7.99
C TRP A 137 0.48 17.50 -7.40
N ASP A 138 1.23 18.57 -7.18
CA ASP A 138 0.66 19.87 -6.81
C ASP A 138 -0.07 20.49 -8.01
N GLN A 139 0.45 20.30 -9.23
CA GLN A 139 -0.16 20.75 -10.47
C GLN A 139 -0.64 19.60 -11.36
N PRO A 140 -1.85 19.69 -11.94
CA PRO A 140 -2.29 18.75 -12.97
C PRO A 140 -1.32 18.70 -14.15
N GLY A 141 -0.94 17.50 -14.57
CA GLY A 141 0.05 17.26 -15.62
C GLY A 141 1.48 17.10 -15.10
N GLY A 142 1.69 17.10 -13.78
CA GLY A 142 3.00 16.88 -13.16
C GLY A 142 3.69 18.16 -12.74
N ASP A 143 4.58 18.02 -11.75
CA ASP A 143 5.42 19.11 -11.24
C ASP A 143 6.84 19.01 -11.79
N TRP A 144 7.50 20.16 -11.99
CA TRP A 144 8.85 20.17 -12.54
C TRP A 144 9.74 21.27 -12.00
N LEU A 145 11.04 21.01 -12.12
CA LEU A 145 12.12 21.96 -11.88
C LEU A 145 12.78 22.32 -13.21
N ASP A 146 12.94 23.62 -13.43
CA ASP A 146 13.65 24.15 -14.59
C ASP A 146 15.18 24.19 -14.40
N LYS A 147 15.92 24.60 -15.43
CA LYS A 147 17.39 24.62 -15.40
C LYS A 147 18.00 25.57 -14.36
N ASN A 148 17.25 26.58 -13.93
CA ASN A 148 17.67 27.52 -12.90
C ASN A 148 17.32 27.05 -11.48
N GLY A 149 16.68 25.88 -11.34
CA GLY A 149 16.15 25.43 -10.06
C GLY A 149 14.83 26.11 -9.68
N GLU A 150 14.13 26.74 -10.64
CA GLU A 150 12.81 27.33 -10.40
C GLU A 150 11.72 26.27 -10.60
N ARG A 151 10.91 26.04 -9.57
CA ARG A 151 9.76 25.16 -9.67
C ARG A 151 8.73 25.80 -10.59
N TYR A 152 8.30 25.05 -11.61
CA TYR A 152 7.44 25.52 -12.69
C TYR A 152 8.04 26.58 -13.63
N GLY A 153 9.36 26.80 -13.59
CA GLY A 153 10.05 27.69 -14.52
C GLY A 153 9.96 27.23 -15.98
N ASP A 154 10.24 28.14 -16.91
CA ASP A 154 10.09 27.90 -18.35
C ASP A 154 11.39 27.52 -19.05
N ILE A 155 12.55 27.60 -18.37
CA ILE A 155 13.86 27.31 -18.96
C ILE A 155 14.14 25.80 -18.94
N PRO A 156 14.06 25.11 -20.09
CA PRO A 156 14.25 23.67 -20.12
C PRO A 156 15.70 23.30 -19.86
N TRP A 157 15.91 22.10 -19.32
CA TRP A 157 17.24 21.53 -19.18
C TRP A 157 17.81 21.10 -20.54
N ALA A 158 16.93 20.58 -21.39
CA ALA A 158 17.21 20.22 -22.77
C ALA A 158 15.95 20.43 -23.62
N GLU A 159 16.13 20.69 -24.91
CA GLU A 159 15.03 20.75 -25.86
C GLU A 159 15.47 20.24 -27.23
N PHE A 160 14.51 19.75 -28.01
CA PHE A 160 14.74 19.40 -29.40
C PHE A 160 13.52 19.73 -30.25
N VAL A 161 13.75 19.89 -31.55
CA VAL A 161 12.71 20.18 -32.53
C VAL A 161 12.31 18.88 -33.20
N ALA A 162 11.09 18.40 -32.90
CA ALA A 162 10.55 17.24 -33.58
C ALA A 162 10.22 17.57 -35.04
N ASP A 163 10.37 16.59 -35.92
CA ASP A 163 10.00 16.64 -37.32
C ASP A 163 8.53 17.01 -37.53
N TYR A 164 8.26 17.55 -38.71
CA TYR A 164 6.93 17.82 -39.21
C TYR A 164 6.74 17.06 -40.50
N PHE A 165 5.65 16.30 -40.58
CA PHE A 165 5.28 15.58 -41.78
C PHE A 165 3.90 16.05 -42.24
N ASP A 166 3.81 16.39 -43.52
CA ASP A 166 2.57 16.81 -44.17
C ASP A 166 1.89 15.57 -44.80
N GLY A 167 0.59 15.38 -44.53
CA GLY A 167 -0.22 14.25 -45.03
C GLY A 167 -0.57 13.15 -44.00
N ASP A 168 -1.35 12.15 -44.46
CA ASP A 168 -1.88 11.03 -43.64
C ASP A 168 -0.83 9.97 -43.25
N ALA A 169 0.41 10.09 -43.72
CA ALA A 169 1.47 9.15 -43.38
C ALA A 169 1.96 9.39 -41.94
N LYS A 170 1.74 8.42 -41.06
CA LYS A 170 2.37 8.36 -39.72
C LYS A 170 3.88 8.19 -39.88
N ALA A 171 4.60 9.28 -40.09
CA ALA A 171 6.04 9.24 -40.09
C ALA A 171 6.56 9.15 -38.65
N SER A 172 7.53 8.27 -38.44
CA SER A 172 8.23 8.09 -37.17
C SER A 172 9.72 8.42 -37.35
N SER A 173 10.37 8.88 -36.28
CA SER A 173 11.77 9.30 -36.33
C SER A 173 12.40 9.16 -34.95
N TRP A 174 13.71 8.89 -34.94
CA TRP A 174 14.54 8.90 -33.73
C TRP A 174 15.15 10.28 -33.54
N TYR A 175 15.26 10.69 -32.29
CA TYR A 175 15.93 11.92 -31.89
C TYR A 175 16.95 11.59 -30.81
N ASP A 176 18.16 12.08 -31.01
CA ASP A 176 19.22 12.09 -30.02
C ASP A 176 19.30 13.49 -29.43
N VAL A 177 19.10 13.59 -28.12
CA VAL A 177 19.02 14.85 -27.39
C VAL A 177 20.13 14.87 -26.36
N ASP A 178 20.98 15.91 -26.41
CA ASP A 178 21.96 16.15 -25.35
C ASP A 178 21.21 16.50 -24.05
N VAL A 179 21.34 15.61 -23.07
CA VAL A 179 20.73 15.73 -21.74
C VAL A 179 21.80 15.74 -20.65
N THR A 180 23.06 16.03 -21.00
CA THR A 180 24.20 15.98 -20.08
C THR A 180 23.94 16.76 -18.80
N ALA A 181 23.55 18.04 -18.92
CA ALA A 181 23.27 18.89 -17.76
C ALA A 181 22.10 18.38 -16.91
N LEU A 182 21.07 17.79 -17.53
CA LEU A 182 19.91 17.23 -16.86
C LEU A 182 20.29 16.00 -16.03
N VAL A 183 21.07 15.10 -16.62
CA VAL A 183 21.54 13.86 -15.97
C VAL A 183 22.53 14.17 -14.85
N GLN A 184 23.49 15.07 -15.10
CA GLN A 184 24.41 15.56 -14.07
C GLN A 184 23.67 16.14 -12.88
N HIS A 185 22.66 16.99 -13.11
CA HIS A 185 21.85 17.53 -12.02
C HIS A 185 21.11 16.44 -11.23
N CYS A 186 20.50 15.46 -11.90
CA CYS A 186 19.85 14.34 -11.22
C CYS A 186 20.84 13.54 -10.36
N TYR A 187 22.04 13.30 -10.87
CA TYR A 187 23.11 12.61 -10.14
C TYR A 187 23.60 13.42 -8.93
N ASP A 188 24.07 14.65 -9.17
CA ASP A 188 24.70 15.52 -8.17
C ASP A 188 23.74 15.90 -7.04
N ALA A 189 22.46 16.15 -7.37
CA ALA A 189 21.45 16.53 -6.39
C ALA A 189 20.74 15.33 -5.74
N ASN A 190 21.20 14.10 -6.02
CA ASN A 190 20.57 12.85 -5.57
C ASN A 190 19.04 12.82 -5.85
N ARG A 191 18.64 13.19 -7.07
CA ARG A 191 17.26 13.23 -7.53
C ARG A 191 16.92 12.03 -8.40
N TRP A 192 15.63 11.76 -8.54
CA TRP A 192 15.13 10.76 -9.49
C TRP A 192 15.54 11.11 -10.91
N GLN A 193 15.90 10.11 -11.70
CA GLN A 193 16.20 10.24 -13.12
C GLN A 193 14.90 10.27 -13.95
N ALA A 194 13.95 11.12 -13.55
CA ALA A 194 12.62 11.24 -14.11
C ALA A 194 12.45 12.58 -14.84
N PHE A 195 12.14 12.51 -16.14
CA PHE A 195 12.08 13.64 -17.05
C PHE A 195 10.64 13.96 -17.42
N LEU A 196 10.20 15.18 -17.11
CA LEU A 196 8.93 15.72 -17.59
C LEU A 196 9.11 16.32 -18.98
N LEU A 197 8.35 15.81 -19.94
CA LEU A 197 8.32 16.31 -21.31
C LEU A 197 7.11 17.22 -21.51
N ARG A 198 7.34 18.39 -22.10
CA ARG A 198 6.31 19.40 -22.40
C ARG A 198 6.43 19.93 -23.82
N THR A 199 5.31 20.35 -24.39
CA THR A 199 5.26 21.01 -25.71
C THR A 199 4.05 21.92 -25.80
N ALA A 200 4.10 22.99 -26.61
CA ALA A 200 2.89 23.73 -26.99
C ALA A 200 2.24 23.19 -28.28
N ALA A 201 2.78 22.10 -28.85
CA ALA A 201 2.28 21.45 -30.06
C ALA A 201 0.91 20.79 -29.87
N THR A 202 0.17 20.61 -30.96
CA THR A 202 -1.15 19.97 -30.98
C THR A 202 -1.13 18.44 -30.81
N GLY A 203 0.05 17.80 -30.76
CA GLY A 203 0.21 16.42 -30.26
C GLY A 203 1.39 15.61 -30.85
N ARG A 204 1.96 14.71 -30.06
CA ARG A 204 3.02 13.74 -30.38
C ARG A 204 2.75 12.43 -29.65
N ASP A 205 3.08 11.31 -30.28
CA ASP A 205 3.03 10.00 -29.64
C ASP A 205 4.45 9.41 -29.62
N PHE A 206 4.93 8.98 -28.46
CA PHE A 206 6.22 8.31 -28.25
C PHE A 206 5.99 6.83 -28.04
N ALA A 207 6.94 5.98 -28.43
CA ALA A 207 6.86 4.56 -28.06
C ALA A 207 6.91 4.39 -26.54
N GLN A 208 6.03 3.53 -25.99
CA GLN A 208 6.01 3.19 -24.57
C GLN A 208 6.59 1.80 -24.28
N PHE A 209 6.44 0.83 -25.20
CA PHE A 209 6.91 -0.55 -25.02
C PHE A 209 7.39 -1.15 -26.35
N GLY A 210 8.35 -2.09 -26.28
CA GLY A 210 8.77 -2.94 -27.41
C GLY A 210 10.14 -2.60 -28.00
N ALA A 211 10.38 -2.98 -29.26
CA ALA A 211 11.68 -2.86 -29.95
C ALA A 211 12.18 -1.41 -30.21
N VAL A 212 11.47 -0.41 -29.70
CA VAL A 212 11.68 1.04 -29.90
C VAL A 212 11.60 1.83 -28.58
N ASP A 213 11.92 1.19 -27.45
CA ASP A 213 11.92 1.83 -26.11
C ASP A 213 12.98 2.95 -26.04
N PRO A 214 12.65 4.16 -25.51
CA PRO A 214 13.67 5.17 -25.24
C PRO A 214 14.76 4.65 -24.29
N TYR A 215 15.98 5.12 -24.49
CA TYR A 215 17.13 4.77 -23.65
C TYR A 215 18.05 5.98 -23.49
N LEU A 216 18.89 5.91 -22.47
CA LEU A 216 19.85 6.95 -22.16
C LEU A 216 21.26 6.38 -22.23
N THR A 217 22.12 6.97 -23.06
CA THR A 217 23.54 6.62 -23.13
C THR A 217 24.31 7.60 -22.27
N VAL A 218 25.13 7.08 -21.36
CA VAL A 218 25.99 7.85 -20.46
C VAL A 218 27.45 7.50 -20.74
N GLU A 219 28.30 8.53 -20.79
CA GLU A 219 29.74 8.40 -20.63
C GLU A 219 30.10 8.98 -19.25
N TYR A 220 30.82 8.20 -18.46
CA TYR A 220 31.27 8.57 -17.13
C TYR A 220 32.59 9.33 -17.19
N GLU A 221 32.95 10.04 -16.11
CA GLU A 221 34.22 10.79 -16.03
C GLU A 221 35.47 9.90 -16.16
N ASP A 222 35.34 8.60 -15.90
CA ASP A 222 36.41 7.60 -16.08
C ASP A 222 36.49 7.05 -17.52
N GLY A 223 35.62 7.50 -18.42
CA GLY A 223 35.54 7.09 -19.82
C GLY A 223 34.75 5.80 -20.07
N GLU A 224 34.18 5.17 -19.04
CA GLU A 224 33.26 4.05 -19.23
C GLU A 224 31.93 4.54 -19.82
N MET A 225 31.29 3.70 -20.64
CA MET A 225 29.97 3.98 -21.18
C MET A 225 28.93 2.98 -20.68
N GLU A 226 27.72 3.47 -20.42
CA GLU A 226 26.58 2.67 -20.00
C GLU A 226 25.30 3.09 -20.75
N VAL A 227 24.44 2.11 -21.05
CA VAL A 227 23.09 2.36 -21.56
C VAL A 227 22.11 2.13 -20.43
N LEU A 228 21.58 3.22 -19.87
CA LEU A 228 20.57 3.20 -18.83
C LEU A 228 19.21 2.96 -19.45
N ARG A 229 18.51 1.93 -18.95
CA ARG A 229 17.20 1.54 -19.46
C ARG A 229 16.11 2.42 -18.86
N ARG A 230 15.03 2.58 -19.61
CA ARG A 230 13.80 3.20 -19.12
C ARG A 230 13.12 2.28 -18.10
N VAL A 231 12.78 2.85 -16.95
CA VAL A 231 12.02 2.22 -15.86
C VAL A 231 10.52 2.46 -16.05
N CYS A 232 10.13 3.69 -16.40
CA CYS A 232 8.73 4.06 -16.59
C CYS A 232 8.56 5.06 -17.73
N ALA A 233 7.45 4.96 -18.47
CA ALA A 233 6.99 6.02 -19.36
C ALA A 233 5.48 6.14 -19.24
N ALA A 234 4.98 7.36 -19.04
CA ALA A 234 3.55 7.59 -18.85
C ALA A 234 3.07 8.91 -19.44
N SER A 235 1.82 8.91 -19.91
CA SER A 235 1.12 10.14 -20.29
C SER A 235 0.50 10.77 -19.04
N LEU A 236 0.85 12.02 -18.76
CA LEU A 236 0.26 12.80 -17.69
C LEU A 236 -0.92 13.59 -18.26
N LYS A 237 -1.99 12.85 -18.57
CA LYS A 237 -3.22 13.43 -19.09
C LYS A 237 -3.79 14.40 -18.07
N THR A 238 -4.13 15.63 -18.48
CA THR A 238 -4.84 16.57 -17.59
C THR A 238 -6.23 16.06 -17.21
N SER A 239 -6.81 15.16 -18.01
CA SER A 239 -7.93 14.33 -17.55
C SER A 239 -7.44 13.35 -16.48
N THR A 240 -8.21 13.13 -15.41
CA THR A 240 -7.90 12.14 -14.35
C THR A 240 -7.89 10.67 -14.84
N ALA A 241 -8.01 10.44 -16.14
CA ALA A 241 -7.99 9.12 -16.75
C ALA A 241 -6.64 8.44 -16.53
N LEU A 242 -6.69 7.17 -16.15
CA LEU A 242 -5.51 6.33 -15.98
C LEU A 242 -4.90 6.02 -17.36
N PRO A 243 -3.56 6.07 -17.51
CA PRO A 243 -2.93 5.44 -18.64
C PRO A 243 -3.15 3.93 -18.54
N THR A 244 -3.63 3.33 -19.62
CA THR A 244 -3.73 1.89 -19.78
C THR A 244 -2.34 1.33 -20.06
N SER A 245 -1.93 0.27 -19.38
CA SER A 245 -0.63 -0.39 -19.61
C SER A 245 -0.48 -0.92 -21.03
N ASN A 246 -1.61 -1.14 -21.72
CA ASN A 246 -1.67 -1.62 -23.09
C ASN A 246 -1.58 -0.50 -24.14
N ASP A 247 -1.56 0.78 -23.73
CA ASP A 247 -1.30 1.85 -24.68
C ASP A 247 0.15 1.67 -25.18
N PRO A 248 0.39 1.41 -26.48
CA PRO A 248 1.75 1.21 -26.98
C PRO A 248 2.53 2.52 -27.04
N VAL A 249 1.87 3.65 -26.74
CA VAL A 249 2.41 4.98 -26.91
C VAL A 249 2.09 5.91 -25.76
N VAL A 250 3.08 6.73 -25.40
CA VAL A 250 2.91 7.87 -24.51
C VAL A 250 2.51 9.09 -25.33
N LYS A 251 1.41 9.72 -24.94
CA LYS A 251 0.86 10.90 -25.60
C LYS A 251 1.39 12.17 -24.95
N LEU A 252 1.77 13.12 -25.77
CA LEU A 252 2.19 14.46 -25.40
C LEU A 252 1.46 15.47 -26.26
N SER A 253 0.94 16.54 -25.68
CA SER A 253 0.28 17.63 -26.40
C SER A 253 0.34 18.91 -25.58
N ARG A 254 -0.19 20.02 -26.11
CA ARG A 254 -0.38 21.25 -25.33
C ARG A 254 -1.24 21.09 -24.08
N PHE A 255 -1.98 19.98 -23.95
CA PHE A 255 -2.86 19.70 -22.83
C PHE A 255 -2.39 18.52 -21.97
N ASP A 256 -1.47 17.70 -22.47
CA ASP A 256 -1.04 16.47 -21.80
C ASP A 256 0.47 16.47 -21.79
N ASN A 257 1.07 16.40 -20.61
CA ASN A 257 2.51 16.21 -20.49
C ASN A 257 2.84 14.71 -20.57
N ALA A 258 4.11 14.39 -20.67
CA ALA A 258 4.61 13.03 -20.55
C ALA A 258 5.73 12.97 -19.53
N VAL A 259 5.97 11.79 -18.96
CA VAL A 259 7.12 11.53 -18.10
C VAL A 259 7.85 10.28 -18.56
N LEU A 260 9.18 10.36 -18.56
CA LEU A 260 10.09 9.25 -18.83
C LEU A 260 11.05 9.12 -17.66
N GLU A 261 11.13 7.94 -17.05
CA GLU A 261 12.07 7.67 -15.97
C GLU A 261 13.05 6.58 -16.38
N PHE A 262 14.31 6.75 -16.00
CA PHE A 262 15.42 5.85 -16.32
C PHE A 262 16.10 5.34 -15.04
N GLN A 263 16.94 4.32 -15.20
CA GLN A 263 17.89 3.93 -14.16
C GLN A 263 18.82 5.11 -13.83
N ARG A 264 19.32 5.16 -12.60
CA ARG A 264 20.26 6.20 -12.19
C ARG A 264 21.67 5.88 -12.68
N PRO A 265 22.47 6.88 -13.07
CA PRO A 265 23.89 6.68 -13.34
C PRO A 265 24.60 6.18 -12.09
N SER A 266 25.48 5.19 -12.24
CA SER A 266 26.22 4.60 -11.11
C SER A 266 27.43 5.44 -10.68
N LYS A 267 27.86 6.38 -11.52
CA LYS A 267 29.08 7.19 -11.37
C LYS A 267 28.87 8.63 -11.88
N PRO A 268 29.78 9.57 -11.55
CA PRO A 268 29.75 10.93 -12.09
C PRO A 268 29.75 10.93 -13.62
N VAL A 269 28.85 11.71 -14.20
CA VAL A 269 28.56 11.72 -15.63
C VAL A 269 29.37 12.80 -16.35
N LEU A 270 30.14 12.40 -17.36
CA LEU A 270 30.82 13.32 -18.27
C LEU A 270 29.88 13.82 -19.36
N TRP A 271 29.12 12.92 -19.96
CA TRP A 271 28.22 13.20 -21.08
C TRP A 271 27.02 12.27 -21.07
N ALA A 272 25.86 12.76 -21.54
CA ALA A 272 24.68 11.92 -21.70
C ALA A 272 23.81 12.31 -22.90
N THR A 273 23.28 11.30 -23.59
CA THR A 273 22.29 11.45 -24.68
C THR A 273 21.05 10.62 -24.43
N LEU A 274 19.89 11.26 -24.54
CA LEU A 274 18.60 10.59 -24.58
C LEU A 274 18.25 10.30 -26.04
N SER A 275 18.05 9.02 -26.35
CA SER A 275 17.51 8.58 -27.63
C SER A 275 16.01 8.29 -27.47
N ILE A 276 15.17 9.00 -28.22
CA ILE A 276 13.70 8.88 -28.14
C ILE A 276 13.07 8.67 -29.51
N HIS A 277 12.14 7.71 -29.60
CA HIS A 277 11.39 7.42 -30.83
C HIS A 277 10.01 8.07 -30.81
N VAL A 278 9.81 9.06 -31.68
CA VAL A 278 8.48 9.63 -31.92
C VAL A 278 7.81 8.79 -33.00
N THR A 279 6.73 8.09 -32.61
CA THR A 279 6.00 7.18 -33.49
C THR A 279 4.95 7.89 -34.34
N ASN A 280 4.52 9.09 -33.91
CA ASN A 280 3.53 9.88 -34.62
C ASN A 280 3.78 11.38 -34.46
N HIS A 281 4.09 12.03 -35.58
CA HIS A 281 4.16 13.48 -35.70
C HIS A 281 2.83 13.99 -36.23
N ARG A 282 1.89 14.40 -35.35
CA ARG A 282 0.61 14.93 -35.83
C ARG A 282 0.81 16.18 -36.69
N SER A 283 0.00 16.28 -37.74
CA SER A 283 -0.04 17.44 -38.65
C SER A 283 -0.68 18.67 -37.97
N GLY A 284 -0.29 19.88 -38.40
CA GLY A 284 -0.98 21.13 -38.07
C GLY A 284 -0.60 21.89 -36.78
N GLY A 285 0.60 21.74 -36.22
CA GLY A 285 1.06 22.54 -35.06
C GLY A 285 2.27 23.44 -35.38
N SER A 286 2.27 24.70 -34.91
CA SER A 286 3.36 25.66 -35.12
C SER A 286 4.52 25.49 -34.13
N ASP A 287 4.25 25.05 -32.90
CA ASP A 287 5.31 24.67 -31.96
C ASP A 287 5.70 23.22 -32.23
N ARG A 288 7.00 23.01 -32.49
CA ARG A 288 7.62 21.70 -32.74
C ARG A 288 8.64 21.35 -31.66
N VAL A 289 8.83 22.27 -30.71
CA VAL A 289 9.81 22.13 -29.64
C VAL A 289 9.22 21.22 -28.56
N ILE A 290 10.00 20.20 -28.19
CA ILE A 290 9.77 19.37 -27.02
C ILE A 290 10.82 19.75 -26.00
N ARG A 291 10.35 20.08 -24.80
CA ARG A 291 11.15 20.59 -23.70
C ARG A 291 11.22 19.55 -22.60
N LEU A 292 12.39 19.37 -22.02
CA LEU A 292 12.66 18.42 -20.95
C LEU A 292 12.96 19.17 -19.66
N TYR A 293 12.30 18.74 -18.60
CA TYR A 293 12.47 19.23 -17.24
C TYR A 293 12.70 18.06 -16.27
N VAL A 294 13.21 18.34 -15.07
CA VAL A 294 13.26 17.33 -14.00
C VAL A 294 11.87 17.22 -13.38
N ALA A 295 11.33 16.00 -13.23
CA ALA A 295 10.11 15.80 -12.47
C ALA A 295 10.34 16.10 -10.99
N ASP A 296 9.49 16.94 -10.39
CA ASP A 296 9.68 17.47 -9.04
C ASP A 296 8.39 17.42 -8.21
N PRO A 297 7.89 16.21 -7.90
CA PRO A 297 6.68 16.05 -7.10
C PRO A 297 6.87 16.67 -5.71
N PRO A 298 5.77 17.06 -5.03
CA PRO A 298 5.84 17.44 -3.63
C PRO A 298 6.45 16.29 -2.83
N ARG A 299 7.49 16.60 -2.06
CA ARG A 299 8.09 15.70 -1.07
C ARG A 299 7.50 16.00 0.29
N HIS A 300 7.54 15.03 1.19
CA HIS A 300 7.14 15.25 2.57
C HIS A 300 8.07 16.27 3.22
N ASP A 301 7.50 17.38 3.70
CA ASP A 301 8.20 18.52 4.29
C ASP A 301 7.78 18.82 5.74
N ASN A 302 6.84 18.04 6.30
CA ASN A 302 6.44 18.27 7.69
C ASN A 302 7.60 17.87 8.61
N VAL A 303 7.80 18.65 9.66
CA VAL A 303 8.73 18.29 10.74
C VAL A 303 8.16 17.12 11.56
N VAL A 304 9.05 16.38 12.22
CA VAL A 304 8.65 15.37 13.21
C VAL A 304 7.88 16.08 14.33
N GLU A 305 6.62 15.72 14.51
CA GLU A 305 5.80 16.23 15.60
C GLU A 305 6.25 15.58 16.91
N GLN A 306 6.50 16.41 17.93
CA GLN A 306 6.94 15.98 19.25
C GLN A 306 5.77 15.93 20.21
N GLY A 307 5.87 15.10 21.24
CA GLY A 307 4.95 15.07 22.37
C GLY A 307 5.63 14.61 23.66
N PRO A 308 4.88 14.45 24.76
CA PRO A 308 5.46 14.09 26.06
C PRO A 308 6.30 12.80 26.08
N ALA A 309 6.00 11.83 25.21
CA ALA A 309 6.78 10.60 25.11
C ALA A 309 8.11 10.79 24.36
N SER A 310 8.29 11.86 23.58
CA SER A 310 9.51 12.10 22.79
C SER A 310 10.77 12.31 23.63
N ASP A 311 10.62 12.67 24.90
CA ASP A 311 11.71 12.80 25.87
C ASP A 311 11.91 11.54 26.73
N MET A 312 11.06 10.52 26.57
CA MET A 312 11.10 9.27 27.31
C MET A 312 11.73 8.15 26.47
N GLN A 313 12.39 7.20 27.15
CA GLN A 313 12.80 5.95 26.53
C GLN A 313 11.60 5.04 26.32
N LEU A 314 11.65 4.19 25.29
CA LEU A 314 10.61 3.17 25.04
C LEU A 314 10.31 2.29 26.28
N THR A 315 11.32 2.05 27.12
CA THR A 315 11.23 1.22 28.32
C THR A 315 10.80 1.98 29.58
N ASP A 316 10.63 3.29 29.49
CA ASP A 316 10.07 4.08 30.60
C ASP A 316 8.57 3.76 30.77
N ASP A 317 8.00 4.12 31.92
CA ASP A 317 6.58 3.94 32.19
C ASP A 317 5.73 4.98 31.44
N LEU A 318 5.52 4.74 30.13
CA LEU A 318 4.63 5.54 29.30
C LEU A 318 3.18 5.51 29.81
N GLY A 319 2.80 4.46 30.56
CA GLY A 319 1.49 4.32 31.19
C GLY A 319 1.19 5.40 32.24
N ALA A 320 2.22 5.99 32.83
CA ALA A 320 2.10 7.05 33.82
C ALA A 320 1.86 8.45 33.23
N LEU A 321 2.02 8.63 31.91
CA LEU A 321 1.77 9.92 31.27
C LEU A 321 0.29 10.32 31.40
N PRO A 322 0.01 11.63 31.60
CA PRO A 322 -1.36 12.14 31.51
C PRO A 322 -2.03 11.73 30.19
N GLY A 323 -3.34 11.48 30.24
CA GLY A 323 -4.12 11.13 29.06
C GLY A 323 -3.90 9.71 28.53
N VAL A 324 -2.93 8.94 29.06
CA VAL A 324 -2.75 7.53 28.68
C VAL A 324 -3.88 6.69 29.27
N ILE A 325 -4.53 5.96 28.37
CA ILE A 325 -5.60 5.03 28.68
C ILE A 325 -5.02 3.68 29.07
N SER A 326 -4.08 3.20 28.25
CA SER A 326 -3.39 1.92 28.45
C SER A 326 -2.07 1.89 27.68
N HIS A 327 -1.11 1.10 28.15
CA HIS A 327 0.18 0.90 27.52
C HIS A 327 0.62 -0.57 27.68
N ASP A 328 1.03 -1.22 26.58
CA ASP A 328 1.58 -2.57 26.57
C ASP A 328 2.99 -2.55 25.99
N LEU A 329 3.94 -3.16 26.70
CA LEU A 329 5.28 -3.47 26.22
C LEU A 329 5.57 -4.95 26.42
N TYR A 330 5.99 -5.64 25.36
CA TYR A 330 6.27 -7.08 25.40
C TYR A 330 7.74 -7.32 25.71
N VAL A 331 8.10 -7.37 26.99
CA VAL A 331 9.49 -7.62 27.42
C VAL A 331 9.80 -9.12 27.45
N ASP A 332 11.07 -9.48 27.37
CA ASP A 332 11.49 -10.88 27.44
C ASP A 332 10.95 -11.57 28.71
N GLY A 333 10.34 -12.74 28.52
CA GLY A 333 9.68 -13.49 29.59
C GLY A 333 8.17 -13.22 29.74
N THR A 334 7.60 -12.25 29.03
CA THR A 334 6.14 -12.04 28.93
C THR A 334 5.45 -13.34 28.48
N GLN A 335 4.42 -13.78 29.21
CA GLN A 335 3.66 -14.98 28.85
C GLN A 335 2.40 -14.64 28.07
N ASP A 336 1.91 -15.55 27.23
CA ASP A 336 0.67 -15.34 26.47
C ASP A 336 -0.52 -15.01 27.38
N ASP A 337 -0.61 -15.63 28.56
CA ASP A 337 -1.74 -15.43 29.49
C ASP A 337 -1.72 -14.05 30.15
N ASP A 338 -0.60 -13.32 30.10
CA ASP A 338 -0.50 -11.93 30.56
C ASP A 338 -1.12 -10.95 29.55
N VAL A 339 -1.17 -11.34 28.28
CA VAL A 339 -1.57 -10.47 27.15
C VAL A 339 -2.92 -10.88 26.58
N PHE A 340 -3.27 -12.17 26.63
CA PHE A 340 -4.43 -12.74 25.97
C PHE A 340 -5.42 -13.38 26.93
N LEU A 341 -6.70 -13.06 26.73
CA LEU A 341 -7.78 -13.92 27.19
C LEU A 341 -8.00 -15.05 26.18
N LYS A 342 -7.43 -16.23 26.44
CA LYS A 342 -7.57 -17.40 25.55
C LYS A 342 -9.03 -17.86 25.44
N GLY A 343 -9.49 -18.10 24.21
CA GLY A 343 -10.84 -18.55 23.85
C GLY A 343 -11.76 -17.42 23.36
N GLN A 344 -12.87 -17.77 22.68
CA GLN A 344 -13.88 -16.80 22.23
C GLN A 344 -15.21 -16.93 23.00
N PRO A 345 -15.32 -16.44 24.24
CA PRO A 345 -16.60 -16.50 24.93
C PRO A 345 -17.48 -15.34 24.44
N GLY A 346 -18.13 -15.51 23.28
CA GLY A 346 -19.29 -14.73 22.85
C GLY A 346 -19.20 -13.21 22.98
N VAL A 347 -18.09 -12.57 22.58
CA VAL A 347 -17.96 -11.09 22.56
C VAL A 347 -19.03 -10.39 21.71
N ARG A 348 -19.67 -11.12 20.80
CA ARG A 348 -20.79 -10.66 19.96
C ARG A 348 -22.17 -10.85 20.60
N GLN A 349 -22.26 -11.51 21.74
CA GLN A 349 -23.51 -11.87 22.39
C GLN A 349 -23.80 -10.90 23.52
N GLU A 350 -24.91 -10.15 23.43
CA GLU A 350 -25.28 -9.13 24.41
C GLU A 350 -25.36 -9.68 25.84
N LYS A 351 -25.74 -10.96 25.99
CA LYS A 351 -25.80 -11.63 27.30
C LYS A 351 -24.47 -11.66 28.07
N ASN A 352 -23.34 -11.46 27.39
CA ASN A 352 -22.02 -11.46 28.02
C ASN A 352 -21.53 -10.06 28.38
N TRP A 353 -22.37 -9.03 28.22
CA TRP A 353 -22.01 -7.62 28.46
C TRP A 353 -22.81 -6.99 29.61
N ARG A 354 -22.18 -6.01 30.24
CA ARG A 354 -22.75 -5.08 31.23
C ARG A 354 -24.03 -4.42 30.68
N PRO A 355 -25.21 -4.68 31.26
CA PRO A 355 -26.49 -4.24 30.71
C PRO A 355 -26.73 -2.73 30.82
N ASP A 356 -26.03 -2.04 31.71
CA ASP A 356 -26.09 -0.58 31.90
C ASP A 356 -25.35 0.22 30.82
N LEU A 357 -24.68 -0.45 29.88
CA LEU A 357 -24.22 0.18 28.62
C LEU A 357 -25.38 0.59 27.70
N TRP A 358 -26.60 0.17 28.01
CA TRP A 358 -27.82 0.55 27.30
C TRP A 358 -28.76 1.34 28.20
N SER A 359 -29.44 2.32 27.62
CA SER A 359 -30.42 3.16 28.33
C SER A 359 -31.61 2.36 28.90
N PHE A 360 -31.87 1.17 28.37
CA PHE A 360 -32.91 0.24 28.83
C PHE A 360 -32.30 -1.15 29.06
N PRO A 361 -31.77 -1.44 30.27
CA PRO A 361 -31.15 -2.72 30.58
C PRO A 361 -32.19 -3.83 30.70
N GLU A 362 -32.03 -4.90 29.92
CA GLU A 362 -32.93 -6.07 29.91
C GLU A 362 -32.61 -7.08 31.02
N ARG A 363 -31.46 -6.90 31.69
CA ARG A 363 -30.96 -7.74 32.80
C ARG A 363 -30.46 -6.87 33.95
N PRO A 364 -31.32 -6.06 34.59
CA PRO A 364 -30.90 -5.12 35.62
C PRO A 364 -30.16 -5.79 36.81
N GLU A 365 -30.36 -7.09 37.03
CA GLU A 365 -29.65 -7.89 38.03
C GLU A 365 -28.14 -8.06 37.74
N ASP A 366 -27.73 -7.92 36.48
CA ASP A 366 -26.33 -8.04 36.05
C ASP A 366 -25.58 -6.68 36.08
N VAL A 367 -26.24 -5.59 36.47
CA VAL A 367 -25.61 -4.27 36.62
C VAL A 367 -24.53 -4.33 37.70
N GLY A 368 -23.35 -3.77 37.42
CA GLY A 368 -22.22 -3.74 38.35
C GLY A 368 -21.33 -4.98 38.32
N ARG A 369 -21.69 -6.03 37.56
CA ARG A 369 -20.87 -7.25 37.43
C ARG A 369 -19.57 -6.97 36.67
N THR A 370 -18.44 -7.29 37.25
CA THR A 370 -17.11 -7.12 36.63
C THR A 370 -16.56 -8.40 35.97
N ASP A 371 -17.25 -9.54 36.15
CA ASP A 371 -16.89 -10.85 35.58
C ASP A 371 -17.45 -11.07 34.16
N ILE A 372 -18.01 -10.03 33.55
CA ILE A 372 -18.56 -9.98 32.19
C ILE A 372 -17.95 -8.81 31.41
N TYR A 373 -18.19 -8.74 30.10
CA TYR A 373 -17.63 -7.69 29.26
C TYR A 373 -18.25 -6.31 29.53
N PRO A 374 -17.49 -5.23 29.29
CA PRO A 374 -16.09 -5.22 28.89
C PRO A 374 -15.11 -5.53 30.04
N ASP A 375 -15.54 -5.35 31.29
CA ASP A 375 -14.68 -5.30 32.47
C ASP A 375 -13.78 -6.53 32.62
N ARG A 376 -14.32 -7.73 32.36
CA ARG A 376 -13.60 -9.02 32.36
C ARG A 376 -12.33 -9.03 31.49
N ALA A 377 -12.31 -8.25 30.42
CA ALA A 377 -11.21 -8.19 29.47
C ALA A 377 -10.74 -6.75 29.22
N THR A 378 -10.84 -5.91 30.25
CA THR A 378 -10.17 -4.62 30.24
C THR A 378 -8.66 -4.88 30.22
N ASP A 379 -7.96 -4.18 29.34
CA ASP A 379 -6.50 -4.22 29.24
C ASP A 379 -5.84 -5.52 28.74
N ILE A 380 -6.63 -6.49 28.26
CA ILE A 380 -6.11 -7.70 27.61
C ILE A 380 -6.74 -7.91 26.24
N TRP A 381 -6.01 -8.58 25.35
CA TRP A 381 -6.48 -8.89 24.01
C TRP A 381 -7.37 -10.14 24.00
N VAL A 382 -8.48 -10.07 23.28
CA VAL A 382 -9.48 -11.14 23.16
C VAL A 382 -9.66 -11.51 21.69
N GLY A 383 -9.56 -12.79 21.34
CA GLY A 383 -9.84 -13.22 19.98
C GLY A 383 -9.12 -14.49 19.60
N GLY A 384 -8.94 -14.68 18.29
CA GLY A 384 -8.28 -15.85 17.73
C GLY A 384 -7.42 -15.49 16.53
N GLY A 385 -6.63 -16.46 16.08
CA GLY A 385 -5.61 -16.30 15.05
C GLY A 385 -4.33 -17.01 15.47
N ASP A 386 -3.37 -17.09 14.56
CA ASP A 386 -2.01 -17.53 14.88
C ASP A 386 -1.23 -16.33 15.47
N LEU A 387 -1.31 -16.23 16.79
CA LEU A 387 -0.77 -15.14 17.60
C LEU A 387 0.20 -15.71 18.61
N GLN A 388 1.35 -15.06 18.76
CA GLN A 388 2.39 -15.51 19.66
C GLN A 388 3.17 -14.32 20.20
N ILE A 389 3.44 -14.30 21.51
CA ILE A 389 4.49 -13.43 22.05
C ILE A 389 5.85 -14.06 21.75
N VAL A 390 6.72 -13.31 21.06
CA VAL A 390 8.08 -13.73 20.76
C VAL A 390 9.06 -12.84 21.54
N GLY A 391 10.12 -13.46 22.08
CA GLY A 391 11.19 -12.75 22.76
C GLY A 391 12.12 -12.02 21.80
N SER A 392 12.99 -11.17 22.33
CA SER A 392 14.00 -10.43 21.58
C SER A 392 15.07 -11.34 20.94
N ASP A 393 15.15 -12.60 21.39
CA ASP A 393 16.00 -13.65 20.85
C ASP A 393 15.39 -14.42 19.67
N TYR A 394 14.12 -14.17 19.31
CA TYR A 394 13.46 -14.80 18.17
C TYR A 394 14.21 -14.53 16.85
N LYS A 395 14.16 -15.52 15.93
CA LYS A 395 14.90 -15.50 14.65
C LYS A 395 14.05 -15.87 13.43
N GLY A 396 12.75 -16.12 13.61
CA GLY A 396 11.86 -16.41 12.49
C GLY A 396 11.47 -15.16 11.73
N GLU A 397 11.13 -15.33 10.45
CA GLU A 397 10.67 -14.26 9.53
C GLU A 397 11.48 -12.96 9.61
N ASN A 398 12.81 -13.12 9.64
CA ASN A 398 13.78 -12.03 9.67
C ASN A 398 13.48 -10.98 10.76
N PHE A 399 12.99 -11.47 11.90
CA PHE A 399 12.71 -10.64 13.05
C PHE A 399 14.00 -10.07 13.64
N GLU A 400 14.05 -8.75 13.73
CA GLU A 400 15.01 -8.02 14.55
C GLU A 400 14.23 -7.31 15.67
N PRO A 401 14.62 -7.47 16.95
CA PRO A 401 13.91 -6.83 18.04
C PRO A 401 14.00 -5.30 17.96
N LEU A 402 12.93 -4.63 18.38
CA LEU A 402 12.88 -3.17 18.39
C LEU A 402 13.94 -2.56 19.33
N ALA A 403 14.25 -3.25 20.42
CA ALA A 403 15.32 -2.94 21.35
C ALA A 403 15.76 -4.22 22.08
N PRO A 404 16.98 -4.27 22.64
CA PRO A 404 17.39 -5.40 23.49
C PRO A 404 16.40 -5.63 24.64
N GLY A 405 15.97 -6.88 24.84
CA GLY A 405 15.00 -7.23 25.88
C GLY A 405 13.54 -6.90 25.56
N VAL A 406 13.26 -6.30 24.39
CA VAL A 406 11.91 -6.01 23.90
C VAL A 406 11.58 -6.99 22.79
N GLY A 407 10.68 -7.90 23.09
CA GLY A 407 10.06 -8.82 22.15
C GLY A 407 8.96 -8.15 21.33
N ALA A 408 8.08 -8.96 20.77
CA ALA A 408 6.95 -8.48 20.00
C ALA A 408 5.77 -9.45 20.07
N LEU A 409 4.59 -8.94 19.79
CA LEU A 409 3.47 -9.76 19.39
C LEU A 409 3.60 -10.08 17.89
N ARG A 410 3.84 -11.35 17.58
CA ARG A 410 3.84 -11.94 16.24
C ARG A 410 2.43 -12.34 15.84
N ILE A 411 2.00 -11.87 14.67
CA ILE A 411 0.78 -12.30 14.00
C ILE A 411 1.15 -12.93 12.67
N HIS A 412 0.76 -14.18 12.48
CA HIS A 412 0.94 -14.85 11.22
C HIS A 412 -0.39 -14.99 10.47
N MET A 413 -0.35 -14.70 9.17
CA MET A 413 -1.42 -14.92 8.23
C MET A 413 -0.96 -15.98 7.25
N SER A 414 -1.42 -17.20 7.46
CA SER A 414 -1.02 -18.31 6.61
C SER A 414 -1.54 -18.15 5.19
N ARG A 415 -0.75 -18.63 4.25
CA ARG A 415 -1.15 -18.89 2.88
C ARG A 415 -2.28 -19.90 2.86
N ASP A 416 -3.30 -19.63 2.06
CA ASP A 416 -4.29 -20.65 1.72
C ASP A 416 -3.75 -21.51 0.56
N ALA A 417 -3.68 -22.82 0.76
CA ALA A 417 -3.18 -23.77 -0.24
C ALA A 417 -4.03 -23.76 -1.53
N ASP A 418 -5.32 -23.46 -1.43
CA ASP A 418 -6.25 -23.45 -2.56
C ASP A 418 -6.23 -22.12 -3.33
N ALA A 419 -5.59 -21.07 -2.79
CA ALA A 419 -5.51 -19.76 -3.43
C ALA A 419 -4.65 -19.75 -4.72
N TYR A 420 -3.94 -20.85 -5.04
CA TYR A 420 -3.00 -20.94 -6.14
C TYR A 420 -3.61 -21.25 -7.52
N ASP A 421 -4.85 -21.74 -7.60
CA ASP A 421 -5.25 -22.48 -8.81
C ASP A 421 -5.99 -21.65 -9.87
N LEU A 422 -6.25 -20.35 -9.69
CA LEU A 422 -7.02 -19.47 -10.64
C LEU A 422 -8.40 -20.00 -11.10
N LYS A 423 -8.73 -21.25 -10.78
CA LYS A 423 -9.84 -22.07 -11.30
C LYS A 423 -10.93 -22.26 -10.27
N LEU A 424 -10.66 -21.95 -9.00
CA LEU A 424 -11.65 -22.09 -7.95
C LEU A 424 -12.32 -20.74 -7.69
N PRO A 425 -13.65 -20.64 -7.87
CA PRO A 425 -14.40 -19.51 -7.35
C PRO A 425 -14.26 -19.55 -5.82
N MET A 426 -13.40 -18.70 -5.27
CA MET A 426 -13.26 -18.63 -3.83
C MET A 426 -14.58 -18.15 -3.23
N ASP A 427 -15.09 -18.91 -2.26
CA ASP A 427 -16.14 -18.42 -1.39
C ASP A 427 -15.59 -17.22 -0.62
N SER A 428 -16.43 -16.23 -0.38
CA SER A 428 -16.03 -14.90 0.13
C SER A 428 -15.63 -14.95 1.61
N GLN A 429 -14.55 -15.66 1.93
CA GLN A 429 -13.98 -15.73 3.27
C GLN A 429 -12.51 -15.34 3.15
N GLY A 430 -12.12 -14.19 3.70
CA GLY A 430 -10.70 -13.81 3.73
C GLY A 430 -9.97 -14.52 4.86
N THR A 431 -8.65 -14.68 4.72
CA THR A 431 -7.79 -15.14 5.82
C THR A 431 -7.62 -13.99 6.81
N SER A 432 -8.01 -14.19 8.07
CA SER A 432 -7.96 -13.11 9.07
C SER A 432 -7.38 -13.57 10.39
N SER A 433 -6.48 -12.76 10.93
CA SER A 433 -6.17 -12.70 12.35
C SER A 433 -6.82 -11.43 12.92
N ARG A 434 -7.68 -11.61 13.93
CA ARG A 434 -8.43 -10.50 14.53
C ARG A 434 -8.49 -10.68 16.04
N ILE A 435 -8.08 -9.63 16.74
CA ILE A 435 -8.22 -9.51 18.19
C ILE A 435 -8.84 -8.17 18.56
N GLU A 436 -9.50 -8.14 19.70
CA GLU A 436 -10.19 -6.98 20.24
C GLU A 436 -9.71 -6.71 21.67
N ARG A 437 -9.58 -5.44 22.02
CA ARG A 437 -9.30 -5.00 23.40
C ARG A 437 -10.35 -4.00 23.83
N PHE A 438 -11.00 -4.25 24.95
CA PHE A 438 -12.17 -3.45 25.37
C PHE A 438 -11.78 -2.34 26.33
N PHE A 439 -12.47 -1.20 26.23
CA PHE A 439 -12.41 -0.14 27.26
C PHE A 439 -13.30 -0.52 28.44
N SER A 440 -12.92 -0.11 29.66
CA SER A 440 -13.76 -0.33 30.85
C SER A 440 -15.14 0.30 30.70
N THR A 441 -16.12 -0.26 31.42
CA THR A 441 -17.50 0.25 31.41
C THR A 441 -17.56 1.74 31.74
N GLU A 442 -16.84 2.17 32.78
CA GLU A 442 -16.79 3.57 33.21
C GLU A 442 -16.28 4.50 32.10
N ARG A 443 -15.27 4.06 31.33
CA ARG A 443 -14.75 4.84 30.21
C ARG A 443 -15.73 4.92 29.06
N ILE A 444 -16.40 3.81 28.73
CA ILE A 444 -17.43 3.81 27.67
C ILE A 444 -18.56 4.77 28.05
N LEU A 445 -19.04 4.71 29.30
CA LEU A 445 -20.09 5.59 29.79
C LEU A 445 -19.64 7.07 29.79
N ALA A 446 -18.45 7.37 30.32
CA ALA A 446 -17.90 8.74 30.32
C ALA A 446 -17.72 9.32 28.91
N MET A 447 -17.35 8.49 27.93
CA MET A 447 -17.33 8.90 26.53
C MET A 447 -18.74 9.11 25.98
N ALA A 448 -19.69 8.21 26.32
CA ALA A 448 -21.05 8.23 25.81
C ALA A 448 -21.87 9.45 26.28
N GLU A 449 -21.55 10.01 27.45
CA GLU A 449 -22.14 11.27 27.93
C GLU A 449 -21.84 12.48 27.04
N LYS A 450 -20.80 12.41 26.19
CA LYS A 450 -20.43 13.50 25.28
C LYS A 450 -21.26 13.45 24.00
N THR A 451 -22.09 14.46 23.79
CA THR A 451 -22.91 14.67 22.57
C THR A 451 -22.21 15.51 21.49
N GLY A 452 -21.22 16.33 21.88
CA GLY A 452 -20.36 17.10 20.97
C GLY A 452 -19.36 16.23 20.18
N PRO A 453 -18.30 16.82 19.60
CA PRO A 453 -17.23 16.06 18.96
C PRO A 453 -16.72 14.99 19.92
N GLY A 454 -16.45 13.79 19.40
CA GLY A 454 -15.91 12.71 20.21
C GLY A 454 -14.61 13.12 20.92
N VAL A 455 -14.26 12.41 21.98
CA VAL A 455 -12.88 12.49 22.51
C VAL A 455 -11.95 11.90 21.44
N PRO A 456 -10.89 12.60 21.03
CA PRO A 456 -9.91 12.00 20.14
C PRO A 456 -9.25 10.82 20.85
N ILE A 457 -9.21 9.67 20.18
CA ILE A 457 -8.48 8.50 20.64
C ILE A 457 -7.27 8.32 19.76
N TYR A 458 -6.11 8.31 20.38
CA TYR A 458 -4.83 8.05 19.76
C TYR A 458 -4.43 6.61 20.07
N VAL A 459 -3.96 5.91 19.04
CA VAL A 459 -3.39 4.56 19.16
C VAL A 459 -2.02 4.61 18.53
N SER A 460 -0.98 4.44 19.33
CA SER A 460 0.42 4.42 18.88
C SER A 460 1.00 3.03 19.06
N TYR A 461 1.77 2.54 18.10
CA TYR A 461 2.46 1.26 18.19
C TYR A 461 3.60 1.18 17.18
N TRP A 462 4.57 0.33 17.50
CA TRP A 462 5.62 -0.06 16.56
C TRP A 462 5.17 -1.26 15.75
N VAL A 463 5.48 -1.27 14.47
CA VAL A 463 5.15 -2.37 13.58
C VAL A 463 6.32 -2.74 12.67
N ARG A 464 6.52 -4.04 12.44
CA ARG A 464 7.47 -4.58 11.46
C ARG A 464 6.80 -5.65 10.63
N LEU A 465 6.99 -5.58 9.33
CA LEU A 465 6.62 -6.64 8.40
C LEU A 465 7.77 -7.65 8.33
N GLY A 466 7.50 -8.91 8.67
CA GLY A 466 8.49 -9.97 8.57
C GLY A 466 8.70 -10.43 7.13
N SER A 467 9.89 -10.91 6.83
CA SER A 467 10.24 -11.59 5.58
C SER A 467 10.90 -12.93 5.90
N ASP A 468 10.66 -13.97 5.11
CA ASP A 468 11.36 -15.25 5.25
C ASP A 468 12.10 -15.59 3.94
N GLU A 469 13.01 -16.57 4.00
CA GLU A 469 13.79 -17.02 2.84
C GLU A 469 12.94 -17.57 1.68
N ASN A 470 11.71 -17.99 1.96
CA ASN A 470 10.72 -18.45 0.97
C ASN A 470 9.76 -17.32 0.55
N HIS A 471 9.88 -16.14 1.16
CA HIS A 471 8.97 -15.02 1.03
C HIS A 471 9.35 -14.18 -0.19
N GLN A 472 8.87 -14.61 -1.35
CA GLN A 472 9.10 -13.91 -2.61
C GLN A 472 8.23 -12.65 -2.72
N TRP A 473 8.57 -11.60 -1.97
CA TRP A 473 8.16 -10.22 -2.31
C TRP A 473 9.11 -9.72 -3.41
N PRO A 474 8.80 -9.82 -4.73
CA PRO A 474 7.47 -9.81 -5.36
C PRO A 474 7.20 -10.93 -6.39
N PHE A 475 8.09 -11.92 -6.57
CA PHE A 475 8.01 -12.86 -7.69
C PHE A 475 6.99 -13.99 -7.49
N GLY A 476 6.29 -14.34 -8.57
CA GLY A 476 5.37 -15.48 -8.58
C GLY A 476 4.00 -15.19 -7.97
N ARG A 477 3.64 -13.91 -7.83
CA ARG A 477 2.33 -13.52 -7.30
C ARG A 477 1.23 -13.86 -8.28
N LYS A 478 0.44 -14.86 -7.94
CA LYS A 478 -0.76 -15.17 -8.70
C LYS A 478 -1.85 -14.15 -8.40
N ILE A 479 -2.52 -13.69 -9.46
CA ILE A 479 -3.71 -12.85 -9.33
C ILE A 479 -4.82 -13.63 -8.65
N CYS A 480 -5.43 -13.04 -7.63
CA CYS A 480 -6.63 -13.60 -7.03
C CYS A 480 -7.87 -13.23 -7.89
N GLN A 481 -8.61 -14.24 -8.33
CA GLN A 481 -9.92 -14.07 -8.93
C GLN A 481 -11.02 -14.35 -7.91
N HIS A 482 -12.14 -13.65 -8.03
CA HIS A 482 -13.36 -14.02 -7.33
C HIS A 482 -14.54 -14.04 -8.29
N GLN A 483 -15.50 -14.93 -8.06
CA GLN A 483 -16.75 -14.92 -8.80
C GLN A 483 -17.58 -13.72 -8.36
N ASN A 484 -17.85 -12.81 -9.28
CA ASN A 484 -18.72 -11.67 -9.04
C ASN A 484 -20.17 -12.10 -9.24
N LYS A 485 -20.83 -12.51 -8.16
CA LYS A 485 -22.22 -12.97 -8.15
C LYS A 485 -23.22 -11.95 -8.73
N ARG A 486 -22.89 -10.64 -8.74
CA ARG A 486 -23.76 -9.60 -9.30
C ARG A 486 -23.64 -9.47 -10.83
N GLN A 487 -22.47 -9.77 -11.37
CA GLN A 487 -22.18 -9.61 -12.80
C GLN A 487 -22.13 -10.94 -13.57
N GLY A 488 -22.28 -12.09 -12.89
CA GLY A 488 -22.34 -13.40 -13.54
C GLY A 488 -21.01 -13.88 -14.13
N GLY A 489 -19.88 -13.32 -13.69
CA GLY A 489 -18.54 -13.63 -14.22
C GLY A 489 -17.44 -13.54 -13.16
N PHE A 490 -16.18 -13.75 -13.56
CA PHE A 490 -15.01 -13.57 -12.71
C PHE A 490 -14.57 -12.11 -12.70
N SER A 491 -14.12 -11.64 -11.53
CA SER A 491 -13.47 -10.34 -11.39
C SER A 491 -12.12 -10.55 -10.71
N ILE A 492 -11.12 -9.81 -11.17
CA ILE A 492 -9.82 -9.72 -10.54
C ILE A 492 -9.95 -8.84 -9.30
N ALA A 493 -9.36 -9.27 -8.19
CA ALA A 493 -9.37 -8.51 -6.95
C ALA A 493 -7.96 -8.14 -6.48
N ASP A 494 -7.85 -6.90 -6.00
CA ASP A 494 -6.96 -6.45 -4.91
C ASP A 494 -6.30 -7.57 -4.09
N ASN A 495 -4.99 -7.84 -4.20
CA ASN A 495 -4.26 -8.55 -3.17
C ASN A 495 -4.02 -7.49 -2.10
N GLY A 496 -4.91 -7.49 -1.12
CA GLY A 496 -5.01 -6.43 -0.14
C GLY A 496 -6.04 -6.81 0.89
N GLY A 497 -6.12 -6.04 1.96
CA GLY A 497 -7.03 -6.34 3.04
C GLY A 497 -7.03 -5.27 4.11
N LYS A 498 -7.04 -5.70 5.37
CA LYS A 498 -7.16 -4.80 6.52
C LYS A 498 -5.96 -4.97 7.43
N PHE A 499 -5.56 -3.86 8.02
CA PHE A 499 -4.38 -3.72 8.85
C PHE A 499 -4.69 -2.81 10.05
N GLY A 500 -3.81 -2.87 11.05
CA GLY A 500 -3.68 -1.87 12.10
C GLY A 500 -4.56 -2.10 13.32
N ILE A 501 -4.33 -1.24 14.32
CA ILE A 501 -5.07 -1.18 15.58
C ILE A 501 -5.90 0.09 15.59
N THR A 502 -7.23 -0.06 15.58
CA THR A 502 -8.14 1.08 15.39
C THR A 502 -9.33 1.01 16.33
N PRO A 503 -9.86 2.17 16.79
CA PRO A 503 -11.07 2.17 17.60
C PRO A 503 -12.30 1.71 16.81
N GLY A 504 -13.27 1.14 17.51
CA GLY A 504 -14.51 0.66 16.91
C GLY A 504 -15.71 0.59 17.87
N HIS A 505 -16.88 0.48 17.25
CA HIS A 505 -18.16 0.16 17.87
C HIS A 505 -18.97 -0.81 16.98
N PRO A 506 -18.51 -2.05 16.78
CA PRO A 506 -19.29 -3.05 16.07
C PRO A 506 -20.52 -3.47 16.87
N ALA A 507 -21.62 -3.65 16.15
CA ALA A 507 -22.91 -4.10 16.66
C ALA A 507 -23.55 -5.06 15.64
N ARG A 508 -24.76 -5.53 15.93
CA ARG A 508 -25.49 -6.53 15.14
C ARG A 508 -25.44 -6.29 13.62
N ASP A 509 -25.78 -5.07 13.17
CA ASP A 509 -25.82 -4.75 11.74
C ASP A 509 -24.62 -3.90 11.26
N GLY A 510 -23.65 -3.57 12.13
CA GLY A 510 -22.61 -2.58 11.81
C GLY A 510 -21.23 -2.83 12.42
N GLY A 511 -20.21 -2.21 11.82
CA GLY A 511 -18.80 -2.31 12.25
C GLY A 511 -18.03 -3.56 11.83
N GLY A 512 -18.58 -4.44 10.99
CA GLY A 512 -17.86 -5.59 10.42
C GLY A 512 -17.75 -5.60 8.89
N SER A 513 -18.77 -5.10 8.20
CA SER A 513 -18.92 -5.14 6.75
C SER A 513 -19.89 -4.05 6.26
N GLY A 514 -20.06 -3.93 4.93
CA GLY A 514 -20.76 -2.86 4.19
C GLY A 514 -22.21 -2.51 4.57
N SER A 515 -22.75 -3.04 5.66
CA SER A 515 -23.98 -2.58 6.32
C SER A 515 -23.75 -1.60 7.48
N GLY A 516 -22.50 -1.38 7.92
CA GLY A 516 -22.13 -0.50 9.06
C GLY A 516 -22.28 1.01 8.87
N GLY A 517 -21.96 1.78 9.91
CA GLY A 517 -22.13 3.24 9.97
C GLY A 517 -23.49 3.70 10.50
N CYS A 518 -23.66 5.02 10.63
CA CYS A 518 -24.88 5.66 11.15
C CYS A 518 -25.24 5.12 12.55
N GLY A 519 -26.53 4.92 12.82
CA GLY A 519 -27.04 4.35 14.07
C GLY A 519 -26.71 2.86 14.30
N LYS A 520 -26.04 2.16 13.36
CA LYS A 520 -25.90 0.69 13.38
C LYS A 520 -24.60 0.19 14.02
N GLY A 521 -23.71 1.09 14.43
CA GLY A 521 -22.34 0.76 14.83
C GLY A 521 -21.35 0.85 13.67
N TRP A 522 -20.07 1.04 13.99
CA TRP A 522 -19.01 1.35 13.04
C TRP A 522 -17.69 0.71 13.49
N SER A 523 -16.71 0.64 12.59
CA SER A 523 -15.34 0.26 12.92
C SER A 523 -14.44 0.96 11.94
N MET A 524 -13.52 1.79 12.43
CA MET A 524 -12.45 2.24 11.56
C MET A 524 -11.46 1.11 11.39
N ARG A 525 -10.93 0.96 10.19
CA ARG A 525 -9.89 -0.01 9.86
C ARG A 525 -8.94 0.63 8.89
N GLU A 526 -7.69 0.20 8.93
CA GLU A 526 -6.71 0.57 7.93
C GLU A 526 -6.74 -0.47 6.83
N ALA A 527 -6.41 -0.05 5.62
CA ALA A 527 -6.34 -0.91 4.45
C ALA A 527 -4.89 -1.07 4.04
N TRP A 528 -4.62 -2.20 3.40
CA TRP A 528 -3.36 -2.40 2.70
C TRP A 528 -3.63 -3.06 1.35
N LYS A 529 -2.71 -2.88 0.42
CA LYS A 529 -2.66 -3.65 -0.82
C LYS A 529 -1.23 -3.79 -1.32
N ASP A 530 -0.98 -4.84 -2.07
CA ASP A 530 0.29 -5.03 -2.76
C ASP A 530 0.30 -4.31 -4.10
N GLN A 531 1.51 -3.94 -4.55
CA GLN A 531 1.75 -3.69 -5.96
C GLN A 531 1.80 -5.01 -6.76
N ARG A 532 1.36 -4.95 -8.01
CA ARG A 532 1.09 -6.11 -8.86
C ARG A 532 1.80 -6.06 -10.21
N CYS A 533 2.72 -5.12 -10.38
CA CYS A 533 3.27 -4.85 -11.71
C CYS A 533 4.47 -5.72 -12.03
N GLU A 534 5.21 -6.20 -11.03
CA GLU A 534 6.39 -7.08 -11.20
C GLU A 534 7.48 -6.48 -12.12
N VAL A 535 7.41 -5.18 -12.40
CA VAL A 535 8.29 -4.45 -13.36
C VAL A 535 9.53 -3.82 -12.73
N GLY A 536 9.71 -3.90 -11.41
CA GLY A 536 10.54 -2.89 -10.75
C GLY A 536 9.69 -1.71 -10.26
N GLY A 537 10.21 -0.87 -9.37
CA GLY A 537 9.57 0.39 -9.00
C GLY A 537 9.27 0.58 -7.51
N PRO A 538 8.83 1.79 -7.14
CA PRO A 538 8.86 2.23 -5.75
C PRO A 538 7.82 1.56 -4.86
N THR A 539 6.69 1.08 -5.36
CA THR A 539 5.68 0.41 -4.51
C THR A 539 5.84 -1.09 -4.45
N GLU A 540 6.72 -1.65 -5.27
CA GLU A 540 6.91 -3.08 -5.38
C GLU A 540 7.64 -3.65 -4.16
N GLY A 541 7.19 -4.82 -3.71
CA GLY A 541 7.74 -5.45 -2.51
C GLY A 541 7.34 -4.80 -1.17
N GLY A 542 6.50 -3.76 -1.17
CA GLY A 542 5.92 -3.17 0.03
C GLY A 542 4.39 -3.28 0.09
N MET A 543 3.83 -2.94 1.25
CA MET A 543 2.39 -2.81 1.49
C MET A 543 1.97 -1.36 1.33
N ILE A 544 1.19 -1.08 0.30
CA ILE A 544 0.61 0.24 0.06
C ILE A 544 -0.49 0.47 1.08
N MET A 545 -0.40 1.56 1.82
CA MET A 545 -1.24 1.85 2.98
C MET A 545 -2.42 2.74 2.65
N GLY A 546 -3.55 2.48 3.29
CA GLY A 546 -4.70 3.36 3.20
C GLY A 546 -5.72 3.22 4.33
N ILE A 547 -6.87 3.87 4.14
CA ILE A 547 -7.98 3.89 5.08
C ILE A 547 -9.16 3.10 4.51
N HIS A 548 -9.75 2.25 5.35
CA HIS A 548 -10.98 1.54 5.04
C HIS A 548 -12.16 2.20 5.78
N ASP A 549 -12.79 3.20 5.15
CA ASP A 549 -13.91 3.92 5.74
C ASP A 549 -15.22 3.87 4.94
N TYR A 550 -15.19 3.38 3.71
CA TYR A 550 -16.32 3.39 2.78
C TYR A 550 -17.56 2.65 3.30
N ASP A 551 -17.37 1.62 4.12
CA ASP A 551 -18.46 0.86 4.75
C ASP A 551 -19.16 1.62 5.90
N MET A 552 -18.53 2.69 6.41
CA MET A 552 -18.84 3.27 7.72
C MET A 552 -19.38 4.71 7.64
N ASN A 553 -19.35 5.33 6.45
CA ASN A 553 -19.85 6.69 6.26
C ASN A 553 -21.38 6.75 6.23
N CYS A 554 -21.94 7.88 6.68
CA CYS A 554 -23.36 8.17 6.68
C CYS A 554 -23.69 9.58 6.14
N PRO A 555 -24.71 9.76 5.28
CA PRO A 555 -25.47 8.72 4.57
C PRO A 555 -24.58 7.93 3.60
N LYS A 556 -24.96 6.73 3.17
CA LYS A 556 -24.11 5.93 2.28
C LYS A 556 -24.12 6.39 0.83
N GLU A 557 -25.26 6.89 0.38
CA GLU A 557 -25.54 7.18 -1.03
C GLU A 557 -24.73 8.36 -1.58
N GLU A 558 -24.35 9.32 -0.73
CA GLU A 558 -23.55 10.48 -1.13
C GLU A 558 -22.04 10.20 -1.20
N TRP A 559 -21.55 9.10 -0.60
CA TRP A 559 -20.12 8.97 -0.28
C TRP A 559 -19.41 7.75 -0.90
N VAL A 560 -20.16 6.80 -1.47
CA VAL A 560 -19.61 5.51 -1.94
C VAL A 560 -19.03 5.56 -3.36
N ASN A 561 -19.34 6.56 -4.19
CA ASN A 561 -19.12 6.45 -5.64
C ASN A 561 -18.09 7.41 -6.28
N ALA A 562 -17.36 8.28 -5.55
CA ALA A 562 -16.43 9.21 -6.21
C ALA A 562 -15.29 9.77 -5.32
N ARG A 563 -14.71 8.97 -4.41
CA ARG A 563 -13.61 9.51 -3.59
C ARG A 563 -12.29 9.51 -4.36
N PRO A 564 -11.62 10.67 -4.48
CA PRO A 564 -10.30 10.70 -5.06
C PRO A 564 -9.33 9.91 -4.15
N PRO A 565 -8.40 9.13 -4.72
CA PRO A 565 -7.45 8.29 -3.98
C PRO A 565 -6.73 9.01 -2.84
N ARG A 566 -6.47 10.32 -2.98
CA ARG A 566 -5.90 11.17 -1.92
C ARG A 566 -6.65 11.09 -0.58
N LEU A 567 -7.95 10.79 -0.57
CA LEU A 567 -8.72 10.71 0.69
C LEU A 567 -8.51 9.41 1.46
N ASN A 568 -7.90 8.41 0.84
CA ASN A 568 -7.74 7.09 1.42
C ASN A 568 -6.28 6.66 1.54
N GLY A 569 -5.37 7.16 0.71
CA GLY A 569 -3.96 6.78 0.72
C GLY A 569 -3.14 7.55 1.76
N TRP A 570 -2.29 6.86 2.51
CA TRP A 570 -1.47 7.49 3.55
C TRP A 570 -0.39 8.43 3.02
N GLY A 571 0.05 8.25 1.76
CA GLY A 571 1.08 9.06 1.11
C GLY A 571 0.58 10.41 0.60
N GLN A 572 -0.59 10.89 1.04
CA GLN A 572 -1.18 12.16 0.58
C GLN A 572 -0.30 13.38 0.85
N ARG A 573 0.59 13.31 1.85
CA ARG A 573 1.56 14.37 2.17
C ARG A 573 2.94 14.03 1.60
N GLY A 574 3.06 14.02 0.27
CA GLY A 574 4.36 13.88 -0.41
C GLY A 574 4.94 12.47 -0.41
N GLY A 575 4.10 11.44 -0.48
CA GLY A 575 4.50 10.05 -0.69
C GLY A 575 4.88 9.27 0.56
N ARG A 576 5.45 9.93 1.58
CA ARG A 576 5.85 9.30 2.84
C ARG A 576 4.69 8.55 3.50
N GLY A 577 4.94 7.33 3.95
CA GLY A 577 3.94 6.44 4.56
C GLY A 577 2.90 5.86 3.60
N GLY A 578 2.97 6.19 2.31
CA GLY A 578 2.17 5.55 1.28
C GLY A 578 2.45 4.06 1.12
N CYS A 579 3.63 3.59 1.53
CA CYS A 579 4.05 2.20 1.48
C CYS A 579 4.88 1.83 2.72
N LEU A 580 4.68 0.63 3.28
CA LEU A 580 5.53 0.03 4.31
C LEU A 580 6.29 -1.16 3.71
N TYR A 581 7.61 -1.15 3.84
CA TYR A 581 8.46 -2.23 3.35
C TYR A 581 8.79 -3.22 4.47
N PRO A 582 8.98 -4.52 4.13
CA PRO A 582 9.51 -5.52 5.04
C PRO A 582 10.79 -5.09 5.76
N ASP A 583 11.03 -5.74 6.89
CA ASP A 583 12.30 -5.66 7.62
C ASP A 583 12.67 -4.28 8.17
N ASN A 584 11.67 -3.42 8.30
CA ASN A 584 11.78 -2.12 8.93
C ASN A 584 10.77 -2.03 10.08
N TRP A 585 11.21 -1.45 11.20
CA TRP A 585 10.28 -1.00 12.23
C TRP A 585 9.73 0.37 11.87
N TYR A 586 8.44 0.58 12.09
CA TYR A 586 7.75 1.84 11.90
C TYR A 586 6.95 2.17 13.16
N HIS A 587 7.04 3.39 13.65
CA HIS A 587 6.13 3.89 14.68
C HIS A 587 4.90 4.50 14.02
N ILE A 588 3.74 3.89 14.21
CA ILE A 588 2.47 4.37 13.68
C ILE A 588 1.69 4.98 14.84
N THR A 589 1.21 6.20 14.66
CA THR A 589 0.16 6.77 15.51
C THR A 589 -1.08 7.05 14.67
N SER A 590 -2.22 6.59 15.16
CA SER A 590 -3.52 6.79 14.54
C SER A 590 -4.43 7.56 15.49
N MET A 591 -4.87 8.75 15.08
CA MET A 591 -5.94 9.48 15.79
C MET A 591 -7.27 9.27 15.09
N LEU A 592 -8.30 9.05 15.90
CA LEU A 592 -9.69 9.08 15.48
C LEU A 592 -10.51 9.95 16.43
N ARG A 593 -11.19 10.95 15.88
CA ARG A 593 -12.26 11.69 16.54
C ARG A 593 -13.56 11.45 15.77
N VAL A 594 -14.53 10.81 16.44
CA VAL A 594 -15.85 10.62 15.83
C VAL A 594 -16.61 11.94 15.73
N ASN A 595 -17.44 12.05 14.70
CA ASN A 595 -18.24 13.24 14.42
C ASN A 595 -19.17 13.62 15.57
N THR A 596 -19.58 14.90 15.62
CA THR A 596 -20.68 15.38 16.45
C THR A 596 -21.97 14.69 16.03
N SER A 597 -22.71 14.20 17.02
CA SER A 597 -24.07 13.73 16.81
C SER A 597 -24.90 14.00 18.06
N ASP A 598 -25.93 14.83 17.90
CA ASP A 598 -26.90 15.10 18.95
C ASP A 598 -28.32 15.11 18.37
N LEU A 599 -29.33 15.04 19.23
CA LEU A 599 -30.73 14.94 18.83
C LEU A 599 -31.28 16.24 18.23
N GLU A 600 -30.65 17.39 18.50
CA GLU A 600 -31.15 18.72 18.11
C GLU A 600 -30.59 19.17 16.75
N ASN A 601 -29.29 18.96 16.54
CA ASN A 601 -28.49 19.38 15.39
C ASN A 601 -28.25 18.22 14.39
N GLY A 602 -28.66 17.01 14.74
CA GLY A 602 -28.49 15.83 13.90
C GLY A 602 -27.04 15.35 13.86
N THR A 603 -26.50 15.18 12.67
CA THR A 603 -25.16 14.59 12.47
C THR A 603 -24.30 15.50 11.60
N LEU A 604 -23.14 15.89 12.09
CA LEU A 604 -22.23 16.80 11.39
C LEU A 604 -21.11 16.03 10.67
N LEU A 605 -20.52 16.66 9.64
CA LEU A 605 -19.38 16.15 8.88
C LEU A 605 -18.05 16.66 9.47
N ASP A 606 -17.85 16.44 10.77
CA ASP A 606 -16.72 16.99 11.53
C ASP A 606 -15.86 15.91 12.19
N GLY A 607 -16.07 14.64 11.84
CA GLY A 607 -15.17 13.55 12.20
C GLY A 607 -13.77 13.79 11.64
N GLU A 608 -12.76 13.42 12.42
CA GLU A 608 -11.35 13.67 12.11
C GLU A 608 -10.50 12.40 12.26
N MET A 609 -9.56 12.22 11.33
CA MET A 609 -8.58 11.15 11.30
C MET A 609 -7.23 11.72 10.92
N ILE A 610 -6.20 11.35 11.68
CA ILE A 610 -4.81 11.72 11.39
C ILE A 610 -3.93 10.48 11.54
N ARG A 611 -2.91 10.36 10.69
CA ARG A 611 -1.87 9.34 10.84
C ARG A 611 -0.50 10.00 10.91
N TRP A 612 0.30 9.50 11.84
CA TRP A 612 1.71 9.78 11.89
C TRP A 612 2.49 8.49 11.63
N LEU A 613 3.58 8.62 10.87
CA LEU A 613 4.57 7.58 10.66
C LEU A 613 5.91 8.13 11.14
N ASP A 614 6.50 7.53 12.15
CA ASP A 614 7.77 7.96 12.77
C ASP A 614 7.73 9.44 13.20
N GLY A 615 6.57 9.86 13.71
CA GLY A 615 6.30 11.24 14.14
C GLY A 615 5.98 12.23 13.01
N TYR A 616 6.13 11.83 11.75
CA TYR A 616 5.70 12.63 10.61
C TYR A 616 4.22 12.46 10.34
N ARG A 617 3.45 13.55 10.30
CA ARG A 617 2.07 13.50 9.84
C ARG A 617 2.03 13.17 8.34
N VAL A 618 1.49 12.01 7.99
CA VAL A 618 1.43 11.51 6.60
C VAL A 618 0.02 11.61 6.02
N PHE A 619 -1.00 11.46 6.87
CA PHE A 619 -2.40 11.49 6.48
C PHE A 619 -3.21 12.41 7.39
N TYR A 620 -4.17 13.11 6.80
CA TYR A 620 -5.15 13.94 7.48
C TYR A 620 -6.47 13.86 6.71
N ARG A 621 -7.55 13.69 7.46
CA ARG A 621 -8.91 13.80 6.97
C ARG A 621 -9.74 14.47 8.06
N GLY A 622 -10.33 15.62 7.77
CA GLY A 622 -11.01 16.41 8.78
C GLY A 622 -11.68 17.66 8.23
N PRO A 623 -12.42 18.38 9.08
CA PRO A 623 -13.15 19.58 8.69
C PRO A 623 -12.24 20.70 8.17
N ASP A 624 -10.97 20.77 8.62
CA ASP A 624 -10.06 21.85 8.21
C ASP A 624 -9.65 21.78 6.73
N GLU A 625 -9.82 20.61 6.09
CA GLU A 625 -9.57 20.40 4.66
C GLU A 625 -10.87 20.11 3.88
N ASP A 626 -12.05 20.37 4.46
CA ASP A 626 -13.37 20.00 3.90
C ASP A 626 -13.49 18.49 3.58
N THR A 627 -12.74 17.66 4.30
CA THR A 627 -12.69 16.20 4.09
C THR A 627 -13.25 15.41 5.26
N GLY A 628 -13.91 16.07 6.21
CA GLY A 628 -14.51 15.46 7.39
C GLY A 628 -15.41 14.25 7.09
N PHE A 629 -15.77 13.50 8.12
CA PHE A 629 -16.56 12.28 7.94
C PHE A 629 -17.57 12.05 9.05
N THR A 630 -18.48 11.12 8.77
CA THR A 630 -19.60 10.81 9.65
C THR A 630 -19.71 9.31 9.84
N VAL A 631 -19.50 8.80 11.06
CA VAL A 631 -19.60 7.38 11.40
C VAL A 631 -20.73 7.04 12.37
N ARG A 632 -21.18 8.01 13.19
CA ARG A 632 -22.28 7.81 14.15
C ARG A 632 -23.45 8.74 13.90
N HIS A 633 -24.65 8.26 14.24
CA HIS A 633 -25.92 9.00 14.16
C HIS A 633 -26.77 8.67 15.39
N ASN A 634 -27.37 9.68 16.00
CA ASN A 634 -28.28 9.56 17.13
C ASN A 634 -29.74 9.85 16.76
N PRO A 635 -30.70 9.17 17.42
CA PRO A 635 -30.47 8.05 18.33
C PRO A 635 -29.88 6.83 17.58
N PRO A 636 -29.13 5.94 18.27
CA PRO A 636 -28.70 4.71 17.66
C PRO A 636 -29.90 3.90 17.17
N LYS A 637 -29.69 3.03 16.18
CA LYS A 637 -30.76 2.17 15.67
C LYS A 637 -31.22 1.23 16.78
N GLU A 638 -32.50 1.27 17.07
CA GLU A 638 -33.12 0.39 18.05
C GLU A 638 -33.32 -1.02 17.48
N TYR A 639 -33.15 -2.01 18.36
CA TYR A 639 -33.41 -3.41 18.08
C TYR A 639 -34.13 -4.04 19.27
N VAL A 640 -34.98 -5.01 18.96
CA VAL A 640 -35.49 -5.97 19.96
C VAL A 640 -34.29 -6.68 20.58
N TYR A 641 -34.31 -6.80 21.91
CA TYR A 641 -33.29 -7.54 22.65
C TYR A 641 -33.13 -8.95 22.11
N ASP A 642 -31.88 -9.33 21.85
CA ASP A 642 -31.49 -10.67 21.44
C ASP A 642 -30.20 -11.02 22.19
N PRO A 643 -30.23 -11.98 23.14
CA PRO A 643 -29.05 -12.33 23.93
C PRO A 643 -27.88 -12.82 23.07
N GLY A 644 -28.13 -13.26 21.83
CA GLY A 644 -27.14 -13.74 20.88
C GLY A 644 -26.46 -12.65 20.05
N THR A 645 -26.98 -11.42 20.02
CA THR A 645 -26.44 -10.34 19.20
C THR A 645 -26.35 -9.01 19.95
N ILE A 646 -25.20 -8.35 19.86
CA ILE A 646 -24.95 -7.07 20.54
C ILE A 646 -25.60 -5.89 19.82
N ARG A 647 -26.53 -5.20 20.49
CA ARG A 647 -27.13 -3.96 19.97
C ARG A 647 -26.13 -2.79 20.03
N PRO A 648 -26.32 -1.74 19.20
CA PRO A 648 -25.65 -0.46 19.41
C PRO A 648 -25.83 0.05 20.84
N MET A 649 -24.78 0.62 21.43
CA MET A 649 -24.78 1.11 22.81
C MET A 649 -24.59 2.63 22.85
N GLY A 650 -25.27 3.29 23.79
CA GLY A 650 -25.15 4.72 24.07
C GLY A 650 -25.12 5.61 22.83
N ASN A 651 -24.19 6.58 22.82
CA ASN A 651 -23.93 7.48 21.70
C ASN A 651 -22.86 6.94 20.72
N LEU A 652 -22.84 5.61 20.50
CA LEU A 652 -21.96 4.97 19.52
C LEU A 652 -20.47 5.38 19.64
N VAL A 653 -20.02 5.62 20.86
CA VAL A 653 -18.63 6.02 21.14
C VAL A 653 -17.68 4.83 20.95
N PRO A 654 -16.36 5.07 20.77
CA PRO A 654 -15.41 3.97 20.79
C PRO A 654 -15.61 3.09 22.04
N LYS A 655 -15.82 1.79 21.85
CA LYS A 655 -15.96 0.84 22.99
C LYS A 655 -14.82 -0.16 23.08
N HIS A 656 -14.06 -0.31 22.00
CA HIS A 656 -12.90 -1.16 21.95
C HIS A 656 -11.91 -0.68 20.90
N LEU A 657 -10.76 -1.35 20.89
CA LEU A 657 -9.82 -1.41 19.80
C LEU A 657 -10.02 -2.72 19.05
N VAL A 658 -10.04 -2.64 17.73
CA VAL A 658 -9.90 -3.80 16.85
C VAL A 658 -8.50 -3.77 16.31
N TRP A 659 -7.76 -4.83 16.54
CA TRP A 659 -6.60 -5.12 15.73
C TRP A 659 -6.99 -6.17 14.70
N ILE A 660 -6.78 -5.81 13.44
CA ILE A 660 -7.02 -6.69 12.32
C ILE A 660 -5.77 -6.78 11.46
N PHE A 661 -5.34 -8.00 11.15
CA PHE A 661 -4.46 -8.26 10.02
C PHE A 661 -5.12 -9.34 9.18
N MET A 662 -5.66 -8.92 8.04
CA MET A 662 -6.52 -9.74 7.20
C MET A 662 -6.17 -9.52 5.74
N HIS A 663 -6.18 -10.61 4.97
CA HIS A 663 -6.26 -10.55 3.51
C HIS A 663 -7.73 -10.60 3.07
N GLY A 664 -8.07 -9.76 2.09
CA GLY A 664 -9.27 -9.89 1.29
C GLY A 664 -10.52 -9.25 1.86
N GLY A 665 -11.61 -10.04 1.90
CA GLY A 665 -13.02 -9.63 1.90
C GLY A 665 -13.79 -10.26 0.72
N LYS A 666 -13.04 -10.69 -0.31
CA LYS A 666 -13.52 -11.50 -1.44
C LYS A 666 -12.52 -12.59 -1.86
N THR A 667 -11.28 -12.53 -1.39
CA THR A 667 -10.17 -13.43 -1.72
C THR A 667 -9.49 -13.92 -0.45
N ARG A 668 -8.77 -15.03 -0.53
CA ARG A 668 -7.91 -15.61 0.52
C ARG A 668 -6.44 -15.29 0.26
N SER A 669 -5.63 -15.32 1.32
CA SER A 669 -4.20 -15.00 1.19
C SER A 669 -3.50 -16.01 0.28
N CYS A 670 -2.86 -15.53 -0.77
CA CYS A 670 -2.05 -16.35 -1.67
C CYS A 670 -0.58 -16.49 -1.22
N MET A 671 -0.22 -15.88 -0.10
CA MET A 671 1.10 -15.98 0.52
C MET A 671 1.02 -15.90 2.03
N ASP A 672 2.02 -16.49 2.68
CA ASP A 672 2.26 -16.31 4.10
C ASP A 672 2.60 -14.85 4.35
N ARG A 673 2.23 -14.31 5.51
CA ARG A 673 2.62 -12.96 5.96
C ARG A 673 2.77 -12.94 7.45
N THR A 674 3.79 -12.25 7.94
CA THR A 674 3.98 -12.07 9.37
C THR A 674 4.10 -10.60 9.72
N LEU A 675 3.43 -10.21 10.78
CA LEU A 675 3.48 -8.88 11.37
C LEU A 675 3.98 -8.97 12.80
N PHE A 676 4.89 -8.10 13.18
CA PHE A 676 5.34 -7.92 14.55
C PHE A 676 4.87 -6.57 15.05
N ILE A 677 4.34 -6.52 16.28
CA ILE A 677 3.96 -5.26 16.95
C ILE A 677 4.58 -5.19 18.34
N ALA A 678 5.01 -3.99 18.72
CA ALA A 678 5.51 -3.69 20.06
C ALA A 678 5.02 -2.31 20.53
N GLY A 679 5.01 -2.09 21.85
CA GLY A 679 4.78 -0.77 22.45
C GLY A 679 3.42 -0.15 22.14
N VAL A 680 2.32 -0.90 22.32
CA VAL A 680 0.96 -0.40 22.02
C VAL A 680 0.53 0.58 23.11
N THR A 681 0.26 1.82 22.73
CA THR A 681 -0.19 2.89 23.64
C THR A 681 -1.50 3.47 23.15
N VAL A 682 -2.43 3.66 24.07
CA VAL A 682 -3.73 4.27 23.79
C VAL A 682 -3.85 5.50 24.65
N SER A 683 -4.23 6.64 24.07
CA SER A 683 -4.28 7.92 24.78
C SER A 683 -5.38 8.84 24.25
N THR A 684 -5.66 9.91 25.00
CA THR A 684 -6.57 10.99 24.60
C THR A 684 -5.85 12.18 23.96
N GLU A 685 -4.53 12.12 23.86
CA GLU A 685 -3.69 13.14 23.24
C GLU A 685 -2.51 12.51 22.48
N TYR A 686 -1.93 13.29 21.56
CA TYR A 686 -0.74 12.87 20.83
C TYR A 686 0.48 12.86 21.75
N LEU A 687 1.13 11.70 21.86
CA LEU A 687 2.28 11.53 22.75
C LEU A 687 3.63 11.75 22.07
N GLY A 688 3.70 11.72 20.74
CA GLY A 688 4.97 11.65 20.02
C GLY A 688 5.57 10.23 20.04
N MET A 689 6.69 10.07 19.33
CA MET A 689 7.44 8.82 19.28
C MET A 689 8.47 8.77 20.43
N PRO A 690 8.49 7.72 21.27
CA PRO A 690 9.51 7.56 22.31
C PRO A 690 10.89 7.28 21.73
N GLN A 691 11.92 7.60 22.50
CA GLN A 691 13.31 7.33 22.12
C GLN A 691 13.60 5.83 22.17
N LEU A 692 14.19 5.30 21.10
CA LEU A 692 14.77 3.97 21.15
C LEU A 692 16.10 4.02 21.95
N PRO A 693 16.46 2.97 22.70
CA PRO A 693 17.73 2.93 23.42
C PRO A 693 18.91 3.18 22.48
N GLN A 694 19.91 3.96 22.93
CA GLN A 694 21.06 4.35 22.11
C GLN A 694 21.86 3.18 21.51
N SER A 695 21.79 1.98 22.09
CA SER A 695 22.43 0.77 21.57
C SER A 695 21.81 0.24 20.26
N THR A 696 20.60 0.71 19.90
CA THR A 696 19.88 0.29 18.69
C THR A 696 20.21 1.18 17.48
N PHE A 697 20.93 2.29 17.68
CA PHE A 697 21.01 3.40 16.72
C PHE A 697 22.07 3.28 15.62
N GLN A 698 22.96 2.27 15.65
CA GLN A 698 23.94 2.13 14.56
C GLN A 698 23.34 1.58 13.25
N SER A 699 22.03 1.27 13.19
CA SER A 699 21.41 0.82 11.94
C SER A 699 19.98 1.28 11.64
N VAL A 700 19.39 2.16 12.44
CA VAL A 700 17.96 2.52 12.30
C VAL A 700 17.74 4.00 11.98
N VAL A 701 18.74 4.86 12.20
CA VAL A 701 18.69 6.29 11.89
C VAL A 701 20.04 6.72 11.31
N GLY A 702 20.25 6.45 10.03
CA GLY A 702 21.37 6.97 9.25
C GLY A 702 20.86 7.50 7.91
N ALA A 703 20.88 8.83 7.78
CA ALA A 703 20.62 9.68 6.60
C ALA A 703 19.17 9.77 6.05
#